data_AF-A0A354X0G5-F1
#
_entry.id   AF-A0A354X0G5-F1
#
_cell.length_a   1.000
_cell.length_b   1.000
_cell.length_c   1.000
_cell.angle_alpha   90.00
_cell.angle_beta   90.00
_cell.angle_gamma   90.00
#
_symmetry.space_group_name_H-M   'P 1'
#
loop_
_entity.id
_entity.type
_entity.pdbx_description
1 polymer ?
#
loop_
_entity_poly.entity_id
_entity_poly.type
_entity_poly.pdbx_seq_one_letter_code
_entity_poly.pdbx_strand_id
1 'polypeptide(L)'
;MKKSKLLSIFLVFCVIISLLSGLNLTIEAAEISKENLVLDKAAVPSLLSYEKAVSQGHVLRLREEEELHTIVFLNKDGTKSMYMFDENIKYLDSNNVVKEKTNKLKLNNDGSVTNIANEINLQFPKDIQSGVTIKYGDYKIQMTPETSYKSLSSSVDFNKKEDSSESDSVLYKNVFGQGIGLYYQPTFSGLKEDIILDSYTGVNEFSFLLSTNGLKIDITNEKPVLFDPNKKEFQIGIGNIDIFDSIGTYAIGSIKVEEVESEQRYRLSIVVPEEYLKNPDIVYPVNIDPTLSILGNTNIIDDATIYTNHQENFGTAHSMFVGNFNVWYPTSPQQRGIARSLVKFPGLITNGTFNLEYLKGNIISVKYNFSDIDRDSGPNKIYAYLAKTDWVENQVVKNDANWDPYNIFIGQTTIVPTDPNQYPFPRYEIDITKAVDLWKQGIYNHYGILLKSTNENLEAVVLGASESGEPVGRLDSKPYIYVHYTANNSGLIYKIKNVFSEKYLNVANGYDTNKMNVYQYVNEDSRLAQTFRLVYDSTNAAYRIYAMCSMNGRRKVLDVVKSASGVAGLTSGCNVQIYNPVDNIAELFIIEDVGYYQYVFKLKYNTNLALTAYGWGDGSAGGTSPTSPGNVFVSTYTGASNQKWKLERYDVNHDNYYENMNVQYPFQSSSPPKKISSSYGYRNLGTDALHGGIDIPASGGTNLYSVFKGKVITIGSNDTRGNYIIIEAMEDEYSVYNQYENAPKLRIIYMHLQESPTVTNPAVVKGATVTTSMLVGKVGTTGASTGNHLHFSFITDGGTDASTISKTINPMIFYPNMNFTY
;
A
#
# COMPACT_ATOMS: atom_id res chain seq x y z
N MET A 1 18.25 -28.61 -31.33
CA MET A 1 16.86 -29.08 -31.56
C MET A 1 16.06 -28.88 -30.28
N LYS A 2 15.50 -27.69 -30.10
CA LYS A 2 14.73 -27.25 -28.93
C LYS A 2 13.46 -26.58 -29.49
N LYS A 3 12.36 -27.32 -29.57
CA LYS A 3 10.98 -26.84 -29.83
C LYS A 3 10.05 -28.07 -29.74
N SER A 4 9.71 -28.53 -28.53
CA SER A 4 8.56 -29.44 -28.34
C SER A 4 8.08 -29.70 -26.89
N LYS A 5 8.71 -29.18 -25.83
CA LYS A 5 8.27 -29.48 -24.45
C LYS A 5 7.43 -28.40 -23.74
N LEU A 6 7.24 -27.22 -24.33
CA LEU A 6 6.34 -26.19 -23.78
C LEU A 6 4.85 -26.38 -24.14
N LEU A 7 4.52 -27.32 -25.05
CA LEU A 7 3.13 -27.54 -25.47
C LEU A 7 2.37 -28.55 -24.58
N SER A 8 3.06 -29.28 -23.71
CA SER A 8 2.45 -30.36 -22.92
C SER A 8 1.86 -29.92 -21.59
N ILE A 9 2.17 -28.72 -21.08
CA ILE A 9 1.59 -28.20 -19.82
C ILE A 9 0.27 -27.46 -20.09
N PHE A 10 0.12 -26.83 -21.26
CA PHE A 10 -1.13 -26.16 -21.65
C PHE A 10 -2.23 -27.15 -22.09
N LEU A 11 -1.85 -28.30 -22.66
CA LEU A 11 -2.82 -29.30 -23.13
C LEU A 11 -3.41 -30.16 -22.00
N VAL A 12 -2.68 -30.38 -20.92
CA VAL A 12 -3.19 -31.18 -19.77
C VAL A 12 -4.22 -30.37 -18.96
N PHE A 13 -4.13 -29.04 -18.95
CA PHE A 13 -5.13 -28.18 -18.28
C PHE A 13 -6.41 -28.00 -19.11
N CYS A 14 -6.33 -27.99 -20.45
CA CYS A 14 -7.52 -27.93 -21.31
C CYS A 14 -8.28 -29.27 -21.44
N VAL A 15 -7.61 -30.41 -21.22
CA VAL A 15 -8.26 -31.74 -21.29
C VAL A 15 -9.07 -32.07 -20.03
N ILE A 16 -8.72 -31.50 -18.86
CA ILE A 16 -9.53 -31.69 -17.64
C ILE A 16 -10.85 -30.89 -17.70
N ILE A 17 -10.88 -29.73 -18.38
CA ILE A 17 -12.10 -28.93 -18.54
C ILE A 17 -13.01 -29.46 -19.66
N SER A 18 -12.48 -30.19 -20.65
CA SER A 18 -13.29 -30.76 -21.74
C SER A 18 -13.88 -32.16 -21.47
N LEU A 19 -13.33 -32.92 -20.51
CA LEU A 19 -13.84 -34.24 -20.11
C LEU A 19 -14.93 -34.22 -19.03
N LEU A 20 -15.27 -33.04 -18.48
CA LEU A 20 -16.38 -32.87 -17.52
C LEU A 20 -17.71 -32.46 -18.17
N SER A 21 -17.80 -32.46 -19.51
CA SER A 21 -19.01 -32.11 -20.27
C SER A 21 -20.05 -33.24 -20.37
N GLY A 22 -19.92 -34.33 -19.61
CA GLY A 22 -20.73 -35.55 -19.78
C GLY A 22 -21.22 -36.26 -18.53
N LEU A 23 -21.02 -35.72 -17.32
CA LEU A 23 -21.55 -36.31 -16.08
C LEU A 23 -22.12 -35.21 -15.20
N ASN A 24 -23.45 -35.18 -15.06
CA ASN A 24 -24.16 -34.41 -14.06
C ASN A 24 -23.80 -34.93 -12.66
N LEU A 25 -22.64 -34.52 -12.15
CA LEU A 25 -22.36 -34.49 -10.73
C LEU A 25 -22.54 -33.04 -10.31
N THR A 26 -23.70 -32.76 -9.72
CA THR A 26 -23.94 -31.56 -8.92
C THR A 26 -22.96 -31.60 -7.74
N ILE A 27 -21.77 -31.03 -7.94
CA ILE A 27 -20.96 -30.55 -6.84
C ILE A 27 -21.64 -29.24 -6.45
N GLU A 28 -22.50 -29.30 -5.45
CA GLU A 28 -22.75 -28.12 -4.62
C GLU A 28 -21.39 -27.72 -4.05
N ALA A 29 -20.74 -26.76 -4.71
CA ALA A 29 -19.73 -25.96 -4.04
C ALA A 29 -20.48 -25.29 -2.90
N ALA A 30 -20.31 -25.80 -1.68
CA ALA A 30 -20.81 -25.15 -0.49
C ALA A 30 -20.23 -23.74 -0.49
N GLU A 31 -21.06 -22.74 -0.81
CA GLU A 31 -20.73 -21.33 -0.57
C GLU A 31 -20.54 -21.20 0.95
N ILE A 32 -19.28 -21.23 1.39
CA ILE A 32 -18.93 -20.86 2.75
C ILE A 32 -19.42 -19.43 2.93
N SER A 33 -20.38 -19.22 3.83
CA SER A 33 -20.88 -17.89 4.12
C SER A 33 -19.70 -17.03 4.62
N LYS A 34 -19.37 -15.99 3.85
CA LYS A 34 -18.24 -15.07 4.14
C LYS A 34 -18.38 -14.38 5.51
N GLU A 35 -19.56 -14.41 6.11
CA GLU A 35 -19.88 -13.75 7.38
C GLU A 35 -19.24 -14.40 8.63
N ASN A 36 -18.68 -15.61 8.52
CA ASN A 36 -18.10 -16.34 9.67
C ASN A 36 -16.60 -16.69 9.56
N LEU A 37 -15.88 -16.14 8.57
CA LEU A 37 -14.44 -16.39 8.45
C LEU A 37 -13.65 -15.63 9.53
N VAL A 38 -12.80 -16.36 10.26
CA VAL A 38 -11.86 -15.82 11.26
C VAL A 38 -10.45 -16.18 10.80
N LEU A 39 -9.54 -15.21 10.80
CA LEU A 39 -8.16 -15.41 10.39
C LEU A 39 -7.46 -16.41 11.33
N ASP A 40 -6.99 -17.52 10.77
CA ASP A 40 -6.15 -18.46 11.49
C ASP A 40 -4.76 -17.83 11.73
N LYS A 41 -4.34 -17.78 13.00
CA LYS A 41 -3.02 -17.29 13.39
C LYS A 41 -1.89 -18.06 12.71
N ALA A 42 -2.06 -19.36 12.49
CA ALA A 42 -1.07 -20.19 11.80
C ALA A 42 -0.96 -19.88 10.30
N ALA A 43 -1.98 -19.22 9.71
CA ALA A 43 -1.94 -18.80 8.31
C ALA A 43 -1.10 -17.52 8.11
N VAL A 44 -0.94 -16.69 9.16
CA VAL A 44 -0.14 -15.46 9.10
C VAL A 44 1.34 -15.80 9.31
N PRO A 45 2.23 -15.56 8.33
CA PRO A 45 3.64 -15.86 8.48
C PRO A 45 4.31 -14.88 9.44
N SER A 46 5.40 -15.30 10.07
CA SER A 46 6.11 -14.53 11.10
C SER A 46 6.68 -13.19 10.64
N LEU A 47 6.75 -12.96 9.33
CA LEU A 47 7.12 -11.68 8.72
C LEU A 47 6.05 -10.60 8.91
N LEU A 48 4.81 -10.99 9.22
CA LEU A 48 3.68 -10.11 9.45
C LEU A 48 3.16 -10.28 10.88
N SER A 49 2.71 -9.18 11.49
CA SER A 49 2.02 -9.24 12.78
C SER A 49 0.61 -9.78 12.59
N TYR A 50 0.26 -10.81 13.37
CA TYR A 50 -1.10 -11.33 13.43
C TYR A 50 -2.10 -10.26 13.90
N GLU A 51 -1.72 -9.47 14.91
CA GLU A 51 -2.55 -8.39 15.45
C GLU A 51 -2.78 -7.29 14.41
N LYS A 52 -1.75 -6.94 13.62
CA LYS A 52 -1.87 -6.01 12.50
C LYS A 52 -2.75 -6.58 11.38
N ALA A 53 -2.58 -7.85 11.02
CA ALA A 53 -3.42 -8.51 10.02
C ALA A 53 -4.91 -8.51 10.41
N VAL A 54 -5.22 -8.78 11.68
CA VAL A 54 -6.58 -8.72 12.21
C VAL A 54 -7.13 -7.29 12.20
N SER A 55 -6.33 -6.29 12.60
CA SER A 55 -6.77 -4.88 12.58
C SER A 55 -6.98 -4.34 11.16
N GLN A 56 -6.28 -4.89 10.17
CA GLN A 56 -6.48 -4.64 8.74
C GLN A 56 -7.68 -5.41 8.15
N GLY A 57 -8.40 -6.19 8.97
CA GLY A 57 -9.64 -6.85 8.57
C GLY A 57 -9.44 -8.12 7.76
N HIS A 58 -8.25 -8.72 7.76
CA HIS A 58 -7.98 -9.99 7.08
C HIS A 58 -8.77 -11.11 7.75
N VAL A 59 -9.37 -11.99 6.94
CA VAL A 59 -10.19 -13.11 7.43
C VAL A 59 -9.75 -14.47 6.87
N LEU A 60 -9.04 -14.49 5.75
CA LEU A 60 -8.55 -15.71 5.11
C LEU A 60 -7.31 -15.42 4.28
N ARG A 61 -6.32 -16.31 4.31
CA ARG A 61 -5.15 -16.28 3.41
C ARG A 61 -5.43 -17.08 2.14
N LEU A 62 -5.20 -16.49 0.98
CA LEU A 62 -5.48 -17.04 -0.35
C LEU A 62 -4.19 -17.56 -1.00
N ARG A 63 -3.74 -18.75 -0.60
CA ARG A 63 -2.45 -19.33 -1.04
C ARG A 63 -2.39 -19.56 -2.55
N GLU A 64 -3.54 -19.80 -3.18
CA GLU A 64 -3.70 -20.00 -4.61
C GLU A 64 -3.46 -18.74 -5.46
N GLU A 65 -3.46 -17.56 -4.83
CA GLU A 65 -3.21 -16.26 -5.50
C GLU A 65 -1.79 -15.71 -5.22
N GLU A 66 -0.96 -16.48 -4.52
CA GLU A 66 0.38 -16.06 -4.10
C GLU A 66 1.47 -16.44 -5.11
N GLU A 67 2.45 -15.56 -5.25
CA GLU A 67 3.77 -15.83 -5.85
C GLU A 67 4.79 -16.09 -4.72
N LEU A 68 6.02 -16.49 -5.07
CA LEU A 68 7.05 -16.86 -4.07
C LEU A 68 7.43 -15.72 -3.13
N HIS A 69 7.29 -14.47 -3.58
CA HIS A 69 7.59 -13.26 -2.82
C HIS A 69 6.33 -12.51 -2.36
N THR A 70 5.13 -13.10 -2.45
CA THR A 70 3.88 -12.39 -2.08
C THR A 70 3.00 -13.13 -1.08
N ILE A 71 2.24 -12.44 -0.24
CA ILE A 71 1.19 -13.03 0.61
C ILE A 71 -0.13 -12.36 0.26
N VAL A 72 -1.21 -13.12 0.09
CA VAL A 72 -2.53 -12.58 -0.25
C VAL A 72 -3.58 -12.95 0.79
N PHE A 73 -4.34 -11.96 1.25
CA PHE A 73 -5.46 -12.13 2.16
C PHE A 73 -6.78 -11.64 1.53
N LEU A 74 -7.87 -12.34 1.85
CA LEU A 74 -9.23 -11.84 1.75
C LEU A 74 -9.57 -11.04 3.01
N ASN A 75 -10.22 -9.90 2.81
CA ASN A 75 -10.67 -9.01 3.86
C ASN A 75 -12.16 -9.21 4.16
N LYS A 76 -12.58 -8.83 5.36
CA LYS A 76 -13.97 -8.94 5.84
C LYS A 76 -14.98 -8.21 4.95
N ASP A 77 -14.56 -7.12 4.31
CA ASP A 77 -15.37 -6.33 3.38
C ASP A 77 -15.41 -6.91 1.95
N GLY A 78 -14.74 -8.06 1.72
CA GLY A 78 -14.65 -8.72 0.42
C GLY A 78 -13.55 -8.21 -0.50
N THR A 79 -12.77 -7.22 -0.06
CA THR A 79 -11.55 -6.77 -0.75
C THR A 79 -10.39 -7.72 -0.49
N LYS A 80 -9.24 -7.49 -1.12
CA LYS A 80 -8.03 -8.30 -0.98
C LYS A 80 -6.82 -7.44 -0.67
N SER A 81 -5.90 -8.00 0.10
CA SER A 81 -4.64 -7.36 0.46
C SER A 81 -3.47 -8.26 0.06
N MET A 82 -2.52 -7.72 -0.70
CA MET A 82 -1.29 -8.38 -1.10
C MET A 82 -0.09 -7.69 -0.46
N TYR A 83 0.80 -8.47 0.14
CA TYR A 83 2.13 -8.04 0.57
C TYR A 83 3.14 -8.57 -0.42
N MET A 84 4.03 -7.73 -0.93
CA MET A 84 5.10 -8.09 -1.87
C MET A 84 6.45 -7.77 -1.23
N PHE A 85 7.24 -8.79 -0.97
CA PHE A 85 8.54 -8.69 -0.33
C PHE A 85 9.64 -8.61 -1.37
N ASP A 86 10.74 -7.96 -1.00
CA ASP A 86 11.88 -7.77 -1.89
C ASP A 86 12.65 -9.07 -2.22
N GLU A 87 12.39 -10.13 -1.47
CA GLU A 87 12.95 -11.45 -1.69
C GLU A 87 11.90 -12.56 -1.64
N ASN A 88 12.24 -13.71 -2.20
CA ASN A 88 11.39 -14.89 -2.10
C ASN A 88 11.29 -15.36 -0.65
N ILE A 89 10.07 -15.31 -0.11
CA ILE A 89 9.73 -15.80 1.24
C ILE A 89 9.23 -17.25 1.22
N LYS A 90 9.08 -17.82 0.02
CA LYS A 90 8.68 -19.21 -0.25
C LYS A 90 9.60 -19.82 -1.29
N TYR A 91 9.55 -21.15 -1.38
CA TYR A 91 10.29 -21.92 -2.37
C TYR A 91 9.52 -23.14 -2.83
N LEU A 92 9.94 -23.73 -3.95
CA LEU A 92 9.45 -25.01 -4.43
C LEU A 92 10.33 -26.12 -3.87
N ASP A 93 9.74 -27.09 -3.18
CA ASP A 93 10.47 -28.28 -2.74
C ASP A 93 10.76 -29.25 -3.90
N SER A 94 11.43 -30.36 -3.62
CA SER A 94 11.80 -31.37 -4.63
C SER A 94 10.60 -31.99 -5.36
N ASN A 95 9.38 -31.83 -4.84
CA ASN A 95 8.14 -32.31 -5.43
C ASN A 95 7.35 -31.18 -6.12
N ASN A 96 7.94 -29.99 -6.29
CA ASN A 96 7.30 -28.78 -6.79
C ASN A 96 6.13 -28.29 -5.93
N VAL A 97 6.16 -28.57 -4.63
CA VAL A 97 5.18 -28.02 -3.68
C VAL A 97 5.74 -26.74 -3.09
N VAL A 98 4.93 -25.68 -3.09
CA VAL A 98 5.30 -24.39 -2.47
C VAL A 98 5.38 -24.56 -0.94
N LYS A 99 6.48 -24.12 -0.35
CA LYS A 99 6.77 -24.12 1.08
C LYS A 99 7.20 -22.74 1.55
N GLU A 100 6.82 -22.38 2.77
CA GLU A 100 7.32 -21.16 3.44
C GLU A 100 8.79 -21.35 3.81
N LYS A 101 9.58 -20.29 3.65
CA LYS A 101 10.93 -20.25 4.20
C LYS A 101 10.89 -19.96 5.70
N THR A 102 11.89 -20.47 6.41
CA THR A 102 12.15 -20.14 7.81
C THR A 102 13.64 -20.11 8.09
N ASN A 103 14.08 -19.19 8.94
CA ASN A 103 15.45 -19.15 9.46
C ASN A 103 15.66 -20.13 10.64
N LYS A 104 14.65 -20.94 10.97
CA LYS A 104 14.73 -21.90 12.07
C LYS A 104 15.54 -23.13 11.70
N LEU A 105 16.24 -23.63 12.71
CA LEU A 105 17.16 -24.75 12.69
C LEU A 105 16.63 -25.90 13.53
N LYS A 106 17.03 -27.12 13.17
CA LYS A 106 16.75 -28.36 13.91
C LYS A 106 18.04 -29.14 14.20
N LEU A 107 18.12 -29.73 15.38
CA LEU A 107 19.17 -30.68 15.77
C LEU A 107 18.81 -32.10 15.29
N ASN A 108 19.75 -32.75 14.62
CA ASN A 108 19.60 -34.11 14.12
C ASN A 108 20.16 -35.14 15.13
N ASN A 109 19.76 -36.41 14.96
CA ASN A 109 20.16 -37.50 15.85
C ASN A 109 21.69 -37.77 15.85
N ASP A 110 22.40 -37.41 14.78
CA ASP A 110 23.86 -37.53 14.67
C ASP A 110 24.62 -36.35 15.34
N GLY A 111 23.88 -35.37 15.87
CA GLY A 111 24.41 -34.16 16.48
C GLY A 111 24.73 -33.02 15.50
N SER A 112 24.46 -33.19 14.20
CA SER A 112 24.49 -32.10 13.24
C SER A 112 23.24 -31.21 13.35
N VAL A 113 23.32 -29.97 12.90
CA VAL A 113 22.20 -29.05 12.80
C VAL A 113 21.91 -28.72 11.34
N THR A 114 20.64 -28.58 10.98
CA THR A 114 20.20 -28.22 9.62
C THR A 114 19.08 -27.20 9.69
N ASN A 115 18.90 -26.37 8.66
CA ASN A 115 17.72 -25.53 8.56
C ASN A 115 16.45 -26.33 8.24
N ILE A 116 15.30 -25.80 8.65
CA ILE A 116 14.02 -26.53 8.60
C ILE A 116 13.37 -26.47 7.22
N ALA A 117 13.23 -25.27 6.65
CA ALA A 117 12.58 -25.08 5.36
C ALA A 117 13.17 -23.88 4.60
N ASN A 118 13.95 -24.18 3.56
CA ASN A 118 14.52 -23.25 2.59
C ASN A 118 15.02 -24.10 1.40
N GLU A 119 15.09 -23.55 0.20
CA GLU A 119 15.76 -24.17 -0.96
C GLU A 119 17.28 -24.22 -0.78
N ILE A 120 17.83 -23.30 0.02
CA ILE A 120 19.21 -23.29 0.46
C ILE A 120 19.32 -24.25 1.65
N ASN A 121 19.94 -25.40 1.43
CA ASN A 121 20.09 -26.41 2.48
C ASN A 121 21.40 -26.17 3.22
N LEU A 122 21.30 -25.80 4.49
CA LEU A 122 22.43 -25.55 5.38
C LEU A 122 22.64 -26.77 6.28
N GLN A 123 23.89 -27.20 6.40
CA GLN A 123 24.28 -28.27 7.31
C GLN A 123 25.49 -27.84 8.14
N PHE A 124 25.28 -27.85 9.44
CA PHE A 124 26.23 -27.49 10.48
C PHE A 124 26.69 -28.80 11.15
N PRO A 125 27.94 -29.22 10.97
CA PRO A 125 28.40 -30.50 11.50
C PRO A 125 28.57 -30.44 13.03
N LYS A 126 28.43 -31.59 13.71
CA LYS A 126 28.76 -31.67 15.15
C LYS A 126 30.19 -31.21 15.43
N ASP A 127 31.12 -31.57 14.55
CA ASP A 127 32.50 -31.12 14.57
C ASP A 127 32.74 -30.13 13.44
N ILE A 128 33.00 -28.86 13.79
CA ILE A 128 33.23 -27.77 12.84
C ILE A 128 34.41 -28.04 11.90
N GLN A 129 35.35 -28.92 12.26
CA GLN A 129 36.43 -29.36 11.37
C GLN A 129 35.94 -30.11 10.12
N SER A 130 34.68 -30.59 10.14
CA SER A 130 34.02 -31.13 8.95
C SER A 130 33.48 -30.05 8.03
N GLY A 131 33.48 -28.78 8.43
CA GLY A 131 33.02 -27.63 7.66
C GLY A 131 31.51 -27.48 7.54
N VAL A 132 31.04 -26.23 7.54
CA VAL A 132 29.64 -25.88 7.27
C VAL A 132 29.37 -26.08 5.78
N THR A 133 28.26 -26.74 5.46
CA THR A 133 27.87 -27.01 4.07
C THR A 133 26.67 -26.16 3.68
N ILE A 134 26.75 -25.51 2.51
CA ILE A 134 25.68 -24.75 1.87
C ILE A 134 25.37 -25.45 0.53
N LYS A 135 24.13 -25.85 0.32
CA LYS A 135 23.68 -26.46 -0.94
C LYS A 135 22.53 -25.67 -1.56
N TYR A 136 22.61 -25.42 -2.85
CA TYR A 136 21.56 -24.78 -3.64
C TYR A 136 21.54 -25.36 -5.05
N GLY A 137 20.44 -26.02 -5.42
CA GLY A 137 20.38 -26.77 -6.68
C GLY A 137 21.51 -27.81 -6.76
N ASP A 138 22.30 -27.74 -7.85
CA ASP A 138 23.45 -28.61 -8.08
C ASP A 138 24.73 -28.13 -7.38
N TYR A 139 24.72 -26.93 -6.80
CA TYR A 139 25.89 -26.33 -6.17
C TYR A 139 26.02 -26.75 -4.71
N LYS A 140 27.26 -27.01 -4.31
CA LYS A 140 27.62 -27.34 -2.93
C LYS A 140 28.91 -26.62 -2.57
N ILE A 141 28.83 -25.75 -1.56
CA ILE A 141 29.99 -25.15 -0.92
C ILE A 141 30.17 -25.79 0.45
N GLN A 142 31.42 -26.08 0.80
CA GLN A 142 31.81 -26.46 2.14
C GLN A 142 32.86 -25.48 2.65
N MET A 143 32.60 -24.87 3.80
CA MET A 143 33.46 -23.88 4.45
C MET A 143 34.03 -24.48 5.73
N THR A 144 35.32 -24.78 5.71
CA THR A 144 36.01 -25.45 6.82
C THR A 144 37.02 -24.49 7.45
N PRO A 145 36.94 -24.18 8.76
CA PRO A 145 37.95 -23.33 9.40
C PRO A 145 39.31 -24.02 9.42
N GLU A 146 40.36 -23.31 9.01
CA GLU A 146 41.74 -23.78 9.08
C GLU A 146 42.37 -23.36 10.41
N THR A 147 42.43 -24.31 11.36
CA THR A 147 42.93 -24.06 12.71
C THR A 147 43.75 -25.24 13.22
N SER A 148 44.81 -24.93 13.99
CA SER A 148 45.60 -25.94 14.70
C SER A 148 44.98 -26.35 16.04
N TYR A 149 43.97 -25.61 16.53
CA TYR A 149 43.26 -25.86 17.79
C TYR A 149 42.22 -26.97 17.61
N LYS A 150 42.69 -28.22 17.70
CA LYS A 150 41.83 -29.41 17.66
C LYS A 150 41.22 -29.68 19.05
N SER A 151 40.02 -29.15 19.24
CA SER A 151 39.05 -29.47 20.30
C SER A 151 39.31 -28.87 21.69
N LEU A 152 38.42 -27.94 22.06
CA LEU A 152 37.88 -27.76 23.41
C LEU A 152 36.40 -27.35 23.25
N SER A 153 35.53 -28.36 23.36
CA SER A 153 34.05 -28.31 23.34
C SER A 153 33.37 -27.76 22.07
N SER A 154 33.33 -28.56 21.01
CA SER A 154 32.36 -28.44 19.91
C SER A 154 30.97 -28.96 20.34
N SER A 155 30.38 -28.35 21.36
CA SER A 155 28.94 -28.46 21.57
C SER A 155 28.30 -27.34 20.78
N VAL A 156 27.46 -27.68 19.80
CA VAL A 156 26.50 -26.73 19.24
C VAL A 156 25.71 -26.15 20.40
N ASP A 157 25.96 -24.89 20.75
CA ASP A 157 25.10 -24.17 21.69
C ASP A 157 23.85 -23.80 20.90
N PHE A 158 22.87 -24.71 20.95
CA PHE A 158 21.57 -24.50 20.36
C PHE A 158 20.85 -23.54 21.31
N ASN A 159 20.92 -22.23 21.04
CA ASN A 159 20.27 -21.18 21.84
C ASN A 159 18.76 -21.43 21.89
N LYS A 160 18.33 -22.30 22.81
CA LYS A 160 16.93 -22.57 23.08
C LYS A 160 16.37 -21.32 23.75
N LYS A 161 15.40 -20.67 23.11
CA LYS A 161 14.40 -19.95 23.91
C LYS A 161 13.71 -20.99 24.79
N GLU A 162 13.62 -20.70 26.10
CA GLU A 162 12.94 -21.57 27.08
C GLU A 162 11.64 -22.12 26.46
N ASP A 163 11.50 -23.45 26.46
CA ASP A 163 10.41 -24.25 25.85
C ASP A 163 10.37 -24.49 24.32
N SER A 164 11.47 -24.35 23.57
CA SER A 164 11.49 -24.72 22.13
C SER A 164 12.57 -25.76 21.73
N SER A 165 12.23 -26.64 20.77
CA SER A 165 13.16 -27.59 20.11
C SER A 165 13.86 -26.99 18.88
N GLU A 166 13.70 -25.68 18.66
CA GLU A 166 14.16 -24.95 17.48
C GLU A 166 15.07 -23.77 17.90
N SER A 167 16.05 -23.44 17.05
CA SER A 167 16.97 -22.30 17.23
C SER A 167 17.00 -21.49 15.94
N ASP A 168 17.39 -20.23 16.00
CA ASP A 168 17.74 -19.39 14.84
C ASP A 168 19.25 -19.28 14.62
N SER A 169 20.05 -19.93 15.47
CA SER A 169 21.51 -19.85 15.44
C SER A 169 22.24 -21.11 15.88
N VAL A 170 23.53 -21.20 15.50
CA VAL A 170 24.50 -22.20 15.95
C VAL A 170 25.77 -21.49 16.43
N LEU A 171 26.24 -21.80 17.63
CA LEU A 171 27.52 -21.33 18.16
C LEU A 171 28.52 -22.48 18.30
N TYR A 172 29.72 -22.29 17.75
CA TYR A 172 30.91 -23.10 17.98
C TYR A 172 31.92 -22.29 18.79
N LYS A 173 32.23 -22.74 20.01
CA LYS A 173 33.18 -22.05 20.89
C LYS A 173 34.61 -22.48 20.58
N ASN A 174 35.55 -21.57 20.78
CA ASN A 174 36.99 -21.82 20.74
C ASN A 174 37.54 -22.42 19.43
N VAL A 175 36.98 -22.04 18.27
CA VAL A 175 37.38 -22.58 16.97
C VAL A 175 38.81 -22.17 16.60
N PHE A 176 39.14 -20.88 16.78
CA PHE A 176 40.47 -20.34 16.44
C PHE A 176 41.39 -20.15 17.65
N GLY A 177 40.99 -20.69 18.81
CA GLY A 177 41.69 -20.53 20.08
C GLY A 177 40.71 -20.20 21.21
N GLN A 178 41.20 -20.18 22.45
CA GLN A 178 40.34 -19.87 23.61
C GLN A 178 39.73 -18.46 23.47
N GLY A 179 38.40 -18.36 23.59
CA GLY A 179 37.66 -17.10 23.48
C GLY A 179 37.45 -16.61 22.04
N ILE A 180 37.67 -17.46 21.03
CA ILE A 180 37.37 -17.12 19.63
C ILE A 180 36.39 -18.14 19.06
N GLY A 181 35.13 -17.73 18.91
CA GLY A 181 34.02 -18.56 18.44
C GLY A 181 33.53 -18.24 17.04
N LEU A 182 32.76 -19.17 16.48
CA LEU A 182 31.98 -18.97 15.24
C LEU A 182 30.50 -19.08 15.56
N TYR A 183 29.75 -18.06 15.19
CA TYR A 183 28.31 -17.99 15.33
C TYR A 183 27.68 -17.93 13.94
N TYR A 184 26.65 -18.74 13.71
CA TYR A 184 26.00 -18.87 12.42
C TYR A 184 24.50 -18.65 12.52
N GLN A 185 23.93 -17.92 11.56
CA GLN A 185 22.48 -17.74 11.41
C GLN A 185 22.05 -17.95 9.95
N PRO A 186 21.03 -18.78 9.69
CA PRO A 186 20.42 -18.83 8.36
C PRO A 186 19.78 -17.50 7.98
N THR A 187 19.89 -17.13 6.71
CA THR A 187 19.05 -16.11 6.09
C THR A 187 18.17 -16.78 5.02
N PHE A 188 17.21 -16.04 4.47
CA PHE A 188 16.38 -16.54 3.36
C PHE A 188 17.18 -16.71 2.07
N SER A 189 18.27 -15.96 1.93
CA SER A 189 19.19 -15.86 0.80
C SER A 189 20.52 -16.56 1.02
N GLY A 190 20.84 -17.06 2.22
CA GLY A 190 22.16 -17.63 2.48
C GLY A 190 22.46 -17.94 3.94
N LEU A 191 23.67 -17.57 4.36
CA LEU A 191 24.25 -17.86 5.65
C LEU A 191 24.99 -16.64 6.19
N LYS A 192 24.59 -16.21 7.38
CA LYS A 192 25.31 -15.26 8.19
C LYS A 192 26.33 -16.00 9.07
N GLU A 193 27.58 -15.56 9.05
CA GLU A 193 28.64 -15.98 9.98
C GLU A 193 29.10 -14.78 10.80
N ASP A 194 29.44 -15.01 12.06
CA ASP A 194 30.02 -14.04 12.97
C ASP A 194 31.22 -14.70 13.67
N ILE A 195 32.38 -14.06 13.60
CA ILE A 195 33.55 -14.47 14.39
C ILE A 195 33.54 -13.62 15.66
N ILE A 196 33.36 -14.27 16.80
CA ILE A 196 33.25 -13.60 18.10
C ILE A 196 34.58 -13.73 18.83
N LEU A 197 35.22 -12.59 19.12
CA LEU A 197 36.44 -12.52 19.92
C LEU A 197 36.06 -12.01 21.32
N ASP A 198 36.29 -12.81 22.36
CA ASP A 198 36.09 -12.41 23.76
C ASP A 198 37.24 -11.52 24.27
N SER A 199 38.40 -11.55 23.61
CA SER A 199 39.58 -10.72 23.89
C SER A 199 40.59 -10.79 22.73
N TYR A 200 41.53 -9.83 22.66
CA TYR A 200 42.65 -9.96 21.72
C TYR A 200 43.68 -10.96 22.23
N THR A 201 43.85 -12.09 21.53
CA THR A 201 44.80 -13.15 21.88
C THR A 201 46.08 -13.13 21.05
N GLY A 202 46.31 -12.07 20.27
CA GLY A 202 47.39 -12.01 19.27
C GLY A 202 47.03 -12.63 17.92
N VAL A 203 45.76 -12.98 17.70
CA VAL A 203 45.24 -13.50 16.43
C VAL A 203 44.32 -12.45 15.81
N ASN A 204 44.59 -12.07 14.56
CA ASN A 204 43.78 -11.12 13.79
C ASN A 204 43.47 -11.60 12.36
N GLU A 205 43.85 -12.83 12.02
CA GLU A 205 43.56 -13.45 10.72
C GLU A 205 42.89 -14.82 10.93
N PHE A 206 41.76 -15.04 10.27
CA PHE A 206 40.91 -16.21 10.40
C PHE A 206 40.68 -16.84 9.03
N SER A 207 41.21 -18.04 8.81
CA SER A 207 41.20 -18.69 7.50
C SER A 207 40.18 -19.82 7.40
N PHE A 208 39.57 -19.93 6.22
CA PHE A 208 38.62 -20.97 5.87
C PHE A 208 38.97 -21.59 4.52
N LEU A 209 38.99 -22.92 4.46
CA LEU A 209 39.05 -23.65 3.20
C LEU A 209 37.65 -23.77 2.62
N LEU A 210 37.41 -23.10 1.50
CA LEU A 210 36.20 -23.17 0.69
C LEU A 210 36.36 -24.26 -0.37
N SER A 211 35.57 -25.32 -0.30
CA SER A 211 35.44 -26.31 -1.37
C SER A 211 34.16 -26.02 -2.16
N THR A 212 34.29 -25.65 -3.43
CA THR A 212 33.20 -25.03 -4.21
C THR A 212 32.61 -25.93 -5.29
N ASN A 213 33.25 -27.06 -5.58
CA ASN A 213 32.80 -28.05 -6.57
C ASN A 213 32.58 -27.45 -7.98
N GLY A 214 33.52 -26.61 -8.46
CA GLY A 214 33.50 -26.07 -9.82
C GLY A 214 33.17 -24.58 -9.95
N LEU A 215 33.00 -23.84 -8.85
CA LEU A 215 32.81 -22.38 -8.92
C LEU A 215 34.15 -21.66 -8.95
N LYS A 216 34.22 -20.58 -9.73
CA LYS A 216 35.35 -19.64 -9.75
C LYS A 216 35.09 -18.50 -8.78
N ILE A 217 36.15 -17.94 -8.21
CA ILE A 217 36.07 -16.71 -7.42
C ILE A 217 36.56 -15.51 -8.25
N ASP A 218 35.76 -14.45 -8.28
CA ASP A 218 36.14 -13.13 -8.79
C ASP A 218 36.44 -12.22 -7.60
N ILE A 219 37.64 -11.66 -7.59
CA ILE A 219 38.14 -10.72 -6.58
C ILE A 219 38.44 -9.34 -7.15
N THR A 220 38.01 -9.08 -8.40
CA THR A 220 38.27 -7.80 -9.08
C THR A 220 37.33 -6.69 -8.66
N ASN A 221 36.16 -7.05 -8.12
CA ASN A 221 35.21 -6.13 -7.51
C ASN A 221 35.52 -5.93 -6.02
N GLU A 222 35.00 -4.87 -5.40
CA GLU A 222 35.19 -4.60 -3.96
C GLU A 222 34.74 -5.76 -3.05
N LYS A 223 33.76 -6.56 -3.51
CA LYS A 223 33.26 -7.76 -2.82
C LYS A 223 33.62 -9.02 -3.63
N PRO A 224 34.29 -10.02 -3.03
CA PRO A 224 34.53 -11.30 -3.70
C PRO A 224 33.21 -12.00 -4.06
N VAL A 225 33.15 -12.59 -5.24
CA VAL A 225 31.97 -13.32 -5.72
C VAL A 225 32.37 -14.68 -6.26
N LEU A 226 31.71 -15.73 -5.79
CA LEU A 226 31.79 -17.05 -6.41
C LEU A 226 30.76 -17.17 -7.54
N PHE A 227 31.16 -17.65 -8.70
CA PHE A 227 30.27 -17.79 -9.86
C PHE A 227 30.52 -19.09 -10.62
N ASP A 228 29.48 -19.58 -11.30
CA ASP A 228 29.61 -20.71 -12.22
C ASP A 228 30.14 -20.20 -13.57
N PRO A 229 31.34 -20.62 -14.02
CA PRO A 229 31.91 -20.16 -15.29
C PRO A 229 31.06 -20.53 -16.52
N ASN A 230 30.19 -21.53 -16.40
CA ASN A 230 29.27 -21.97 -17.46
C ASN A 230 27.89 -21.31 -17.36
N LYS A 231 27.54 -20.74 -16.20
CA LYS A 231 26.25 -20.10 -15.90
C LYS A 231 26.47 -18.81 -15.12
N LYS A 232 26.85 -17.75 -15.83
CA LYS A 232 27.20 -16.43 -15.24
C LYS A 232 26.10 -15.78 -14.36
N GLU A 233 24.87 -16.26 -14.44
CA GLU A 233 23.74 -15.76 -13.64
C GLU A 233 23.76 -16.28 -12.19
N PHE A 234 24.40 -17.42 -11.91
CA PHE A 234 24.52 -17.91 -10.53
C PHE A 234 25.74 -17.29 -9.86
N GLN A 235 25.49 -16.57 -8.76
CA GLN A 235 26.53 -15.90 -7.99
C GLN A 235 26.30 -16.07 -6.49
N ILE A 236 27.39 -16.19 -5.75
CA ILE A 236 27.38 -16.16 -4.29
C ILE A 236 28.29 -15.02 -3.87
N GLY A 237 27.69 -13.98 -3.30
CA GLY A 237 28.40 -12.83 -2.78
C GLY A 237 29.01 -13.14 -1.43
N ILE A 238 30.23 -12.69 -1.22
CA ILE A 238 30.87 -12.61 0.09
C ILE A 238 30.75 -11.16 0.57
N GLY A 239 30.09 -10.97 1.71
CA GLY A 239 29.84 -9.65 2.32
C GLY A 239 31.13 -8.94 2.73
N ASN A 240 30.97 -7.65 3.06
CA ASN A 240 32.06 -6.88 3.67
C ASN A 240 32.42 -7.48 5.04
N ILE A 241 33.63 -7.18 5.52
CA ILE A 241 34.05 -7.55 6.87
C ILE A 241 33.81 -6.36 7.78
N ASP A 242 32.59 -6.26 8.28
CA ASP A 242 32.21 -5.24 9.25
C ASP A 242 32.60 -5.70 10.66
N ILE A 243 33.20 -4.82 11.46
CA ILE A 243 33.72 -5.15 12.78
C ILE A 243 33.13 -4.18 13.80
N PHE A 244 32.53 -4.72 14.87
CA PHE A 244 31.96 -3.93 15.95
C PHE A 244 32.41 -4.46 17.30
N ASP A 245 32.75 -3.54 18.20
CA ASP A 245 32.91 -3.86 19.62
C ASP A 245 31.56 -3.83 20.35
N SER A 246 31.55 -4.15 21.64
CA SER A 246 30.32 -4.22 22.45
C SER A 246 29.65 -2.87 22.73
N ILE A 247 30.29 -1.75 22.40
CA ILE A 247 29.71 -0.41 22.52
C ILE A 247 29.45 0.25 21.16
N GLY A 248 29.67 -0.47 20.06
CA GLY A 248 29.37 -0.03 18.70
C GLY A 248 30.54 0.65 17.97
N THR A 249 31.78 0.56 18.48
CA THR A 249 32.97 1.09 17.80
C THR A 249 33.22 0.31 16.51
N TYR A 250 33.25 0.98 15.36
CA TYR A 250 33.29 0.33 14.03
C TYR A 250 34.69 0.29 13.41
N ALA A 251 35.01 -0.80 12.71
CA ALA A 251 36.15 -0.89 11.77
C ALA A 251 35.82 -1.76 10.56
N ILE A 252 36.62 -1.63 9.50
CA ILE A 252 36.52 -2.43 8.27
C ILE A 252 37.70 -3.39 8.21
N GLY A 253 37.40 -4.67 8.04
CA GLY A 253 38.40 -5.72 7.79
C GLY A 253 38.68 -5.90 6.29
N SER A 254 39.51 -6.89 5.97
CA SER A 254 39.80 -7.26 4.58
C SER A 254 39.73 -8.77 4.37
N ILE A 255 39.53 -9.15 3.11
CA ILE A 255 39.51 -10.56 2.69
C ILE A 255 40.72 -10.82 1.80
N LYS A 256 41.50 -11.85 2.14
CA LYS A 256 42.52 -12.42 1.24
C LYS A 256 42.01 -13.74 0.67
N VAL A 257 42.26 -13.96 -0.61
CA VAL A 257 41.88 -15.20 -1.31
C VAL A 257 43.14 -15.83 -1.91
N GLU A 258 43.36 -17.10 -1.62
CA GLU A 258 44.39 -17.94 -2.24
C GLU A 258 43.72 -19.13 -2.95
N GLU A 259 44.03 -19.34 -4.22
CA GLU A 259 43.56 -20.52 -4.95
C GLU A 259 44.41 -21.74 -4.57
N VAL A 260 43.80 -22.72 -3.92
CA VAL A 260 44.46 -23.95 -3.43
C VAL A 260 44.40 -25.05 -4.49
N GLU A 261 43.27 -25.17 -5.16
CA GLU A 261 43.06 -26.05 -6.30
C GLU A 261 42.17 -25.36 -7.32
N SER A 262 42.64 -25.30 -8.57
CA SER A 262 42.02 -24.47 -9.59
C SER A 262 40.55 -24.83 -9.80
N GLU A 263 39.69 -23.81 -9.70
CA GLU A 263 38.22 -23.92 -9.87
C GLU A 263 37.54 -24.91 -8.90
N GLN A 264 38.20 -25.30 -7.80
CA GLN A 264 37.70 -26.30 -6.86
C GLN A 264 37.82 -25.89 -5.40
N ARG A 265 38.97 -25.34 -5.01
CA ARG A 265 39.27 -25.00 -3.61
C ARG A 265 40.00 -23.67 -3.47
N TYR A 266 39.51 -22.86 -2.55
CA TYR A 266 40.06 -21.55 -2.22
C TYR A 266 40.27 -21.45 -0.71
N ARG A 267 41.33 -20.77 -0.28
CA ARG A 267 41.52 -20.33 1.10
C ARG A 267 41.07 -18.88 1.20
N LEU A 268 40.09 -18.63 2.06
CA LEU A 268 39.55 -17.32 2.38
C LEU A 268 40.09 -16.92 3.76
N SER A 269 40.90 -15.87 3.85
CA SER A 269 41.36 -15.31 5.13
C SER A 269 40.67 -13.99 5.40
N ILE A 270 39.94 -13.93 6.51
CA ILE A 270 39.35 -12.71 7.06
C ILE A 270 40.40 -12.04 7.97
N VAL A 271 40.72 -10.77 7.70
CA VAL A 271 41.77 -10.04 8.40
C VAL A 271 41.19 -8.81 9.09
N VAL A 272 41.40 -8.75 10.39
CA VAL A 272 41.02 -7.62 11.25
C VAL A 272 42.22 -6.68 11.42
N PRO A 273 42.03 -5.35 11.36
CA PRO A 273 43.10 -4.40 11.65
C PRO A 273 43.66 -4.60 13.06
N GLU A 274 44.96 -4.83 13.15
CA GLU A 274 45.59 -5.16 14.44
C GLU A 274 45.58 -3.96 15.39
N GLU A 275 45.71 -2.74 14.82
CA GLU A 275 45.60 -1.48 15.53
C GLU A 275 44.23 -1.26 16.18
N TYR A 276 43.15 -1.78 15.56
CA TYR A 276 41.83 -1.75 16.15
C TYR A 276 41.78 -2.66 17.37
N LEU A 277 42.19 -3.93 17.24
CA LEU A 277 42.17 -4.89 18.35
C LEU A 277 43.09 -4.51 19.52
N LYS A 278 44.18 -3.80 19.26
CA LYS A 278 45.13 -3.29 20.27
C LYS A 278 44.69 -1.97 20.92
N ASN A 279 43.67 -1.30 20.40
CA ASN A 279 43.23 -0.03 20.95
C ASN A 279 42.62 -0.25 22.35
N PRO A 280 43.12 0.43 23.40
CA PRO A 280 42.63 0.26 24.77
C PRO A 280 41.16 0.67 24.97
N ASP A 281 40.58 1.44 24.04
CA ASP A 281 39.18 1.88 24.11
C ASP A 281 38.18 0.83 23.60
N ILE A 282 38.66 -0.24 22.96
CA ILE A 282 37.80 -1.31 22.43
C ILE A 282 37.24 -2.19 23.55
N VAL A 283 35.92 -2.37 23.53
CA VAL A 283 35.19 -3.16 24.52
C VAL A 283 34.78 -4.51 23.94
N TYR A 284 35.34 -5.58 24.49
CA TYR A 284 35.03 -6.95 24.05
C TYR A 284 33.70 -7.49 24.65
N PRO A 285 33.02 -8.45 24.00
CA PRO A 285 33.41 -9.11 22.76
C PRO A 285 33.40 -8.20 21.53
N VAL A 286 34.30 -8.48 20.59
CA VAL A 286 34.32 -7.91 19.24
C VAL A 286 33.65 -8.90 18.31
N ASN A 287 32.68 -8.44 17.53
CA ASN A 287 31.99 -9.21 16.50
C ASN A 287 32.55 -8.85 15.11
N ILE A 288 32.95 -9.86 14.35
CA ILE A 288 33.41 -9.73 12.96
C ILE A 288 32.36 -10.40 12.10
N ASP A 289 31.81 -9.65 11.16
CA ASP A 289 30.56 -9.95 10.50
C ASP A 289 30.83 -10.27 9.00
N PRO A 290 31.19 -11.52 8.61
CA PRO A 290 31.17 -11.97 7.21
C PRO A 290 29.80 -12.57 6.82
N THR A 291 29.43 -12.48 5.54
CA THR A 291 28.14 -13.05 5.08
C THR A 291 28.28 -13.73 3.73
N LEU A 292 27.56 -14.85 3.54
CA LEU A 292 27.48 -15.58 2.28
C LEU A 292 26.04 -15.56 1.78
N SER A 293 25.80 -14.89 0.66
CA SER A 293 24.45 -14.74 0.10
C SER A 293 24.42 -15.28 -1.32
N ILE A 294 23.49 -16.19 -1.59
CA ILE A 294 23.16 -16.61 -2.94
C ILE A 294 22.41 -15.45 -3.60
N LEU A 295 23.07 -14.82 -4.55
CA LEU A 295 22.53 -13.67 -5.26
C LEU A 295 21.52 -14.17 -6.29
N GLY A 296 20.31 -13.60 -6.27
CA GLY A 296 19.21 -14.15 -7.07
C GLY A 296 17.98 -13.25 -7.20
N ASN A 297 18.04 -12.38 -8.23
CA ASN A 297 17.01 -11.98 -9.20
C ASN A 297 15.60 -11.51 -8.80
N THR A 298 15.26 -11.30 -7.53
CA THR A 298 13.99 -10.64 -7.22
C THR A 298 14.19 -9.13 -7.23
N ASN A 299 14.35 -8.53 -8.42
CA ASN A 299 14.29 -7.08 -8.62
C ASN A 299 12.86 -6.58 -8.35
N ILE A 300 12.42 -6.63 -7.10
CA ILE A 300 11.06 -6.28 -6.68
C ILE A 300 11.03 -4.82 -6.24
N ILE A 301 12.05 -4.41 -5.49
CA ILE A 301 12.32 -3.03 -5.10
C ILE A 301 13.78 -2.72 -5.46
N ASP A 302 13.99 -1.68 -6.26
CA ASP A 302 15.31 -1.11 -6.43
C ASP A 302 15.38 0.15 -5.55
N ASP A 303 16.46 0.38 -4.81
CA ASP A 303 16.68 1.61 -4.05
C ASP A 303 18.13 2.10 -4.04
N ALA A 304 18.32 3.42 -3.96
CA ALA A 304 19.65 4.01 -3.91
C ALA A 304 19.64 5.39 -3.26
N THR A 305 20.63 5.66 -2.41
CA THR A 305 20.83 7.00 -1.83
C THR A 305 21.76 7.84 -2.67
N ILE A 306 21.36 9.08 -2.93
CA ILE A 306 22.17 10.09 -3.63
C ILE A 306 22.50 11.25 -2.68
N TYR A 307 23.72 11.79 -2.82
CA TYR A 307 24.27 12.78 -1.89
C TYR A 307 24.71 14.07 -2.60
N THR A 308 24.66 15.23 -1.92
CA THR A 308 25.09 16.51 -2.52
C THR A 308 26.58 16.57 -2.84
N ASN A 309 27.42 16.02 -1.96
CA ASN A 309 28.87 16.19 -2.01
C ASN A 309 29.61 14.89 -2.26
N HIS A 310 28.91 13.84 -2.71
CA HIS A 310 29.50 12.51 -2.91
C HIS A 310 28.99 11.91 -4.23
N GLN A 311 29.91 11.38 -5.04
CA GLN A 311 29.67 10.92 -6.42
C GLN A 311 29.97 9.43 -6.57
N GLU A 312 29.59 8.66 -5.56
CA GLU A 312 29.64 7.20 -5.56
C GLU A 312 28.23 6.63 -5.56
N ASN A 313 28.09 5.42 -6.09
CA ASN A 313 26.83 4.70 -6.13
C ASN A 313 26.54 4.02 -4.77
N PHE A 314 25.30 4.10 -4.31
CA PHE A 314 24.83 3.48 -3.06
C PHE A 314 23.67 2.50 -3.23
N GLY A 315 23.39 2.02 -4.45
CA GLY A 315 22.30 1.05 -4.65
C GLY A 315 22.56 -0.36 -4.13
N THR A 316 23.71 -0.61 -3.48
CA THR A 316 23.97 -1.88 -2.76
C THR A 316 24.21 -1.63 -1.28
N ALA A 317 23.85 -0.44 -0.80
CA ALA A 317 24.01 -0.08 0.60
C ALA A 317 22.93 -0.76 1.43
N HIS A 318 23.30 -1.25 2.61
CA HIS A 318 22.36 -1.87 3.55
C HIS A 318 21.45 -0.86 4.25
N SER A 319 21.43 0.40 3.80
CA SER A 319 20.69 1.48 4.43
C SER A 319 20.45 2.61 3.44
N MET A 320 19.26 3.18 3.49
CA MET A 320 18.93 4.42 2.82
C MET A 320 19.04 5.60 3.79
N PHE A 321 19.42 6.78 3.29
CA PHE A 321 19.48 8.00 4.10
C PHE A 321 18.63 9.13 3.51
N VAL A 322 17.85 9.79 4.37
CA VAL A 322 17.02 10.94 3.99
C VAL A 322 17.21 12.08 5.00
N GLY A 323 17.81 13.19 4.57
CA GLY A 323 18.13 14.35 5.42
C GLY A 323 19.62 14.70 5.41
N ASN A 324 20.13 15.34 6.46
CA ASN A 324 21.54 15.76 6.51
C ASN A 324 22.46 14.67 7.07
N PHE A 325 23.18 13.97 6.19
CA PHE A 325 24.11 12.91 6.58
C PHE A 325 25.27 13.45 7.44
N ASN A 326 25.73 14.68 7.19
CA ASN A 326 26.82 15.26 7.96
C ASN A 326 26.40 15.67 9.38
N VAL A 327 25.10 15.85 9.63
CA VAL A 327 24.60 16.06 11.00
C VAL A 327 24.44 14.72 11.72
N TRP A 328 23.96 13.68 11.01
CA TRP A 328 23.85 12.32 11.55
C TRP A 328 25.23 11.71 11.87
N TYR A 329 26.22 11.89 10.99
CA TYR A 329 27.59 11.42 11.21
C TYR A 329 28.64 12.54 11.06
N PRO A 330 28.75 13.45 12.05
CA PRO A 330 29.63 14.62 11.98
C PRO A 330 31.11 14.30 11.81
N THR A 331 31.54 13.13 12.29
CA THR A 331 32.93 12.67 12.23
C THR A 331 33.24 11.86 10.98
N SER A 332 32.28 11.66 10.07
CA SER A 332 32.51 10.97 8.79
C SER A 332 33.63 11.67 7.99
N PRO A 333 34.65 10.94 7.51
CA PRO A 333 35.69 11.54 6.68
C PRO A 333 35.19 11.90 5.26
N GLN A 334 34.11 11.28 4.78
CA GLN A 334 33.58 11.53 3.43
C GLN A 334 32.68 12.78 3.35
N GLN A 335 32.11 13.26 4.47
CA GLN A 335 31.28 14.47 4.55
C GLN A 335 30.25 14.60 3.40
N ARG A 336 29.46 13.54 3.19
CA ARG A 336 28.60 13.32 2.00
C ARG A 336 27.53 14.41 1.78
N GLY A 337 27.12 15.14 2.81
CA GLY A 337 26.18 16.27 2.73
C GLY A 337 24.71 15.85 2.86
N ILE A 338 23.82 16.44 2.06
CA ILE A 338 22.38 16.10 2.09
C ILE A 338 22.13 14.81 1.33
N ALA A 339 21.35 13.92 1.92
CA ALA A 339 20.95 12.63 1.39
C ALA A 339 19.47 12.62 0.99
N ARG A 340 19.19 12.02 -0.17
CA ARG A 340 17.84 11.66 -0.64
C ARG A 340 17.90 10.25 -1.21
N SER A 341 16.78 9.53 -1.16
CA SER A 341 16.74 8.14 -1.64
C SER A 341 15.75 7.97 -2.78
N LEU A 342 16.19 7.35 -3.87
CA LEU A 342 15.36 6.89 -4.97
C LEU A 342 14.86 5.49 -4.65
N VAL A 343 13.58 5.20 -4.95
CA VAL A 343 12.99 3.87 -4.80
C VAL A 343 12.13 3.57 -6.02
N LYS A 344 12.36 2.45 -6.68
CA LYS A 344 11.61 1.97 -7.85
C LYS A 344 11.01 0.60 -7.51
N PHE A 345 9.90 0.25 -8.15
CA PHE A 345 9.10 -0.92 -7.79
C PHE A 345 8.93 -1.91 -8.95
N PRO A 346 10.00 -2.48 -9.54
CA PRO A 346 9.84 -3.32 -10.73
C PRO A 346 8.93 -4.51 -10.47
N GLY A 347 8.89 -5.02 -9.24
CA GLY A 347 7.99 -6.10 -8.82
C GLY A 347 6.51 -5.80 -9.05
N LEU A 348 6.06 -4.56 -8.85
CA LEU A 348 4.68 -4.18 -9.19
C LEU A 348 4.40 -4.40 -10.67
N ILE A 349 5.34 -4.02 -11.54
CA ILE A 349 5.17 -4.08 -13.00
C ILE A 349 5.41 -5.48 -13.56
N THR A 350 6.06 -6.38 -12.82
CA THR A 350 6.29 -7.77 -13.27
C THR A 350 5.31 -8.76 -12.66
N ASN A 351 4.66 -8.43 -11.53
CA ASN A 351 3.71 -9.31 -10.86
C ASN A 351 2.48 -9.64 -11.72
N GLY A 352 2.15 -10.92 -11.84
CA GLY A 352 1.10 -11.40 -12.73
C GLY A 352 -0.27 -10.88 -12.32
N THR A 353 -0.57 -10.92 -11.02
CA THR A 353 -1.84 -10.46 -10.45
C THR A 353 -2.00 -8.95 -10.58
N PHE A 354 -0.97 -8.17 -10.21
CA PHE A 354 -1.01 -6.72 -10.32
C PHE A 354 -1.24 -6.25 -11.76
N ASN A 355 -0.69 -6.96 -12.74
CA ASN A 355 -0.86 -6.66 -14.16
C ASN A 355 -2.19 -7.11 -14.77
N LEU A 356 -3.04 -7.83 -14.03
CA LEU A 356 -4.36 -8.19 -14.53
C LEU A 356 -5.13 -6.91 -14.88
N GLU A 357 -5.64 -6.83 -16.11
CA GLU A 357 -6.26 -5.61 -16.64
C GLU A 357 -7.43 -5.13 -15.77
N TYR A 358 -8.18 -6.05 -15.15
CA TYR A 358 -9.29 -5.69 -14.27
C TYR A 358 -8.84 -4.97 -12.99
N LEU A 359 -7.57 -5.07 -12.58
CA LEU A 359 -7.06 -4.28 -11.44
C LEU A 359 -6.86 -2.80 -11.79
N LYS A 360 -6.90 -2.43 -13.08
CA LYS A 360 -6.91 -1.02 -13.50
C LYS A 360 -8.20 -0.36 -13.01
N GLY A 361 -8.08 0.49 -11.98
CA GLY A 361 -9.22 1.15 -11.34
C GLY A 361 -9.83 0.38 -10.15
N ASN A 362 -9.31 -0.81 -9.83
CA ASN A 362 -9.72 -1.63 -8.68
C ASN A 362 -8.65 -1.72 -7.58
N ILE A 363 -7.53 -1.00 -7.74
CA ILE A 363 -6.57 -0.73 -6.66
C ILE A 363 -7.17 0.30 -5.70
N ILE A 364 -7.32 -0.08 -4.44
CA ILE A 364 -7.83 0.80 -3.39
C ILE A 364 -6.69 1.63 -2.82
N SER A 365 -5.58 0.98 -2.45
CA SER A 365 -4.36 1.67 -2.04
C SER A 365 -3.11 0.84 -2.34
N VAL A 366 -1.98 1.52 -2.55
CA VAL A 366 -0.65 0.93 -2.58
C VAL A 366 0.25 1.69 -1.62
N LYS A 367 0.94 0.98 -0.74
CA LYS A 367 1.83 1.58 0.27
C LYS A 367 3.22 0.98 0.21
N TYR A 368 4.22 1.85 0.19
CA TYR A 368 5.61 1.47 0.40
C TYR A 368 5.89 1.42 1.91
N ASN A 369 6.31 0.25 2.40
CA ASN A 369 6.61 0.01 3.81
C ASN A 369 8.12 -0.17 3.99
N PHE A 370 8.70 0.52 4.96
CA PHE A 370 10.12 0.45 5.30
C PHE A 370 10.30 0.62 6.81
N SER A 371 11.44 0.20 7.34
CA SER A 371 11.77 0.36 8.77
C SER A 371 12.70 1.55 9.01
N ASP A 372 12.59 2.14 10.19
CA ASP A 372 13.66 2.94 10.77
C ASP A 372 14.63 1.99 11.48
N ILE A 373 15.85 1.87 10.96
CA ILE A 373 16.86 0.95 11.48
C ILE A 373 17.76 1.59 12.53
N ASP A 374 17.80 2.93 12.59
CA ASP A 374 18.57 3.67 13.58
C ASP A 374 17.78 3.82 14.88
N ARG A 375 16.46 4.01 14.79
CA ARG A 375 15.50 4.18 15.90
C ARG A 375 15.67 5.46 16.72
N ASP A 376 16.80 6.14 16.60
CA ASP A 376 17.10 7.37 17.35
C ASP A 376 16.92 8.63 16.49
N SER A 377 16.95 8.52 15.16
CA SER A 377 16.81 9.65 14.25
C SER A 377 15.41 10.28 14.25
N GLY A 378 15.31 11.60 14.50
CA GLY A 378 14.10 12.39 14.29
C GLY A 378 13.62 13.23 15.49
N PRO A 379 12.40 13.78 15.45
CA PRO A 379 11.36 13.56 14.46
C PRO A 379 11.68 14.23 13.11
N ASN A 380 11.53 13.47 12.01
CA ASN A 380 11.78 13.97 10.67
C ASN A 380 10.64 13.59 9.71
N LYS A 381 10.09 14.58 9.01
CA LYS A 381 8.99 14.39 8.07
C LYS A 381 9.55 14.12 6.68
N ILE A 382 9.18 13.00 6.09
CA ILE A 382 9.63 12.55 4.77
C ILE A 382 8.51 12.70 3.76
N TYR A 383 8.81 13.34 2.65
CA TYR A 383 7.95 13.45 1.47
C TYR A 383 8.44 12.52 0.37
N ALA A 384 7.51 11.86 -0.30
CA ALA A 384 7.71 11.13 -1.53
C ALA A 384 7.23 11.97 -2.72
N TYR A 385 8.06 12.05 -3.75
CA TYR A 385 7.74 12.69 -5.02
C TYR A 385 7.92 11.71 -6.17
N LEU A 386 7.20 11.93 -7.28
CA LEU A 386 7.36 11.11 -8.47
C LEU A 386 8.74 11.32 -9.10
N ALA A 387 9.49 10.24 -9.35
CA ALA A 387 10.71 10.31 -10.15
C ALA A 387 10.35 10.47 -11.64
N LYS A 388 11.02 11.39 -12.34
CA LYS A 388 10.77 11.70 -13.76
C LYS A 388 11.86 11.23 -14.71
N THR A 389 12.96 10.75 -14.18
CA THR A 389 14.10 10.23 -14.93
C THR A 389 14.35 8.79 -14.55
N ASP A 390 14.68 7.98 -15.56
CA ASP A 390 15.08 6.60 -15.32
C ASP A 390 16.46 6.55 -14.63
N TRP A 391 16.71 5.45 -13.93
CA TRP A 391 17.94 5.22 -13.19
C TRP A 391 18.15 3.72 -12.98
N VAL A 392 19.40 3.31 -12.79
CA VAL A 392 19.79 1.94 -12.53
C VAL A 392 20.40 1.89 -11.13
N GLU A 393 19.91 0.97 -10.30
CA GLU A 393 20.25 0.87 -8.87
C GLU A 393 21.75 0.94 -8.62
N ASN A 394 22.52 0.09 -9.31
CA ASN A 394 23.95 0.00 -9.12
C ASN A 394 24.79 1.00 -9.94
N GLN A 395 24.19 2.07 -10.44
CA GLN A 395 24.88 3.10 -11.25
C GLN A 395 24.51 4.54 -10.88
N VAL A 396 23.42 4.73 -10.14
CA VAL A 396 22.86 6.07 -9.94
C VAL A 396 23.68 6.89 -8.95
N VAL A 397 23.98 8.12 -9.35
CA VAL A 397 24.57 9.17 -8.52
C VAL A 397 23.78 10.47 -8.69
N LYS A 398 23.98 11.44 -7.80
CA LYS A 398 23.30 12.75 -7.90
C LYS A 398 23.64 13.45 -9.22
N ASN A 399 22.61 13.86 -9.96
CA ASN A 399 22.67 14.79 -11.08
C ASN A 399 21.46 15.74 -11.03
N ASP A 400 21.45 16.80 -11.86
CA ASP A 400 20.35 17.78 -11.82
C ASP A 400 18.97 17.17 -12.10
N ALA A 401 18.92 16.13 -12.94
CA ALA A 401 17.69 15.53 -13.39
C ALA A 401 17.04 14.59 -12.36
N ASN A 402 17.82 13.96 -11.48
CA ASN A 402 17.32 13.14 -10.37
C ASN A 402 17.36 13.85 -9.00
N TRP A 403 18.08 14.98 -8.90
CA TRP A 403 18.12 15.80 -7.69
C TRP A 403 16.96 16.79 -7.61
N ASP A 404 16.41 17.27 -8.72
CA ASP A 404 15.29 18.23 -8.69
C ASP A 404 14.11 17.93 -9.65
N PRO A 405 13.58 16.68 -9.71
CA PRO A 405 12.46 16.38 -10.61
C PRO A 405 11.07 16.85 -10.11
N TYR A 406 10.94 17.59 -9.00
CA TYR A 406 9.69 17.70 -8.24
C TYR A 406 8.65 18.65 -8.83
N ASN A 407 7.52 18.11 -9.30
CA ASN A 407 6.25 18.86 -9.32
C ASN A 407 5.07 18.04 -8.76
N ILE A 408 5.28 16.74 -8.48
CA ILE A 408 4.19 15.81 -8.16
C ILE A 408 4.50 15.15 -6.83
N PHE A 409 3.96 15.73 -5.78
CA PHE A 409 3.90 15.10 -4.47
C PHE A 409 3.05 13.83 -4.53
N ILE A 410 3.57 12.75 -3.95
CA ILE A 410 2.96 11.41 -3.95
C ILE A 410 2.40 11.07 -2.57
N GLY A 411 3.19 11.24 -1.52
CA GLY A 411 2.80 10.87 -0.17
C GLY A 411 3.82 11.34 0.86
N GLN A 412 3.55 11.08 2.13
CA GLN A 412 4.42 11.49 3.23
C GLN A 412 4.31 10.53 4.41
N THR A 413 5.31 10.58 5.28
CA THR A 413 5.28 10.00 6.62
C THR A 413 6.15 10.83 7.58
N THR A 414 6.04 10.58 8.88
CA THR A 414 6.90 11.20 9.90
C THR A 414 7.58 10.11 10.69
N ILE A 415 8.91 10.07 10.61
CA ILE A 415 9.73 9.21 11.44
C ILE A 415 9.88 9.87 12.80
N VAL A 416 9.77 9.09 13.87
CA VAL A 416 9.85 9.58 15.25
C VAL A 416 10.80 8.66 16.02
N PRO A 417 11.67 9.21 16.89
CA PRO A 417 12.55 8.40 17.70
C PRO A 417 11.76 7.41 18.57
N THR A 418 12.33 6.22 18.74
CA THR A 418 11.78 5.11 19.51
C THR A 418 12.85 4.56 20.46
N ASP A 419 12.54 3.50 21.21
CA ASP A 419 13.55 2.85 22.06
C ASP A 419 14.67 2.26 21.18
N PRO A 420 15.96 2.60 21.40
CA PRO A 420 17.08 2.02 20.67
C PRO A 420 17.19 0.48 20.79
N ASN A 421 16.50 -0.13 21.75
CA ASN A 421 16.41 -1.58 21.92
C ASN A 421 15.14 -2.20 21.34
N GLN A 422 14.27 -1.39 20.71
CA GLN A 422 13.02 -1.85 20.14
C GLN A 422 13.28 -2.82 18.99
N TYR A 423 12.68 -4.01 19.11
CA TYR A 423 12.57 -4.99 18.04
C TYR A 423 11.16 -5.62 18.04
N PRO A 424 10.58 -5.95 16.87
CA PRO A 424 11.10 -5.68 15.52
C PRO A 424 11.25 -4.17 15.25
N PHE A 425 12.04 -3.80 14.25
CA PHE A 425 12.28 -2.39 13.94
C PHE A 425 10.95 -1.63 13.72
N PRO A 426 10.83 -0.37 14.20
CA PRO A 426 9.69 0.48 13.90
C PRO A 426 9.47 0.59 12.39
N ARG A 427 8.23 0.45 11.94
CA ARG A 427 7.87 0.50 10.52
C ARG A 427 6.97 1.68 10.20
N TYR A 428 7.24 2.27 9.04
CA TYR A 428 6.51 3.40 8.50
C TYR A 428 5.99 3.07 7.09
N GLU A 429 4.92 3.74 6.70
CA GLU A 429 4.26 3.55 5.42
C GLU A 429 4.15 4.89 4.70
N ILE A 430 4.41 4.90 3.39
CA ILE A 430 4.05 6.02 2.51
C ILE A 430 3.02 5.50 1.50
N ASP A 431 1.89 6.19 1.38
CA ASP A 431 0.91 5.92 0.34
C ASP A 431 1.46 6.37 -1.03
N ILE A 432 1.61 5.40 -1.94
CA ILE A 432 2.10 5.60 -3.31
C ILE A 432 1.02 5.32 -4.37
N THR A 433 -0.25 5.21 -3.95
CA THR A 433 -1.38 4.90 -4.84
C THR A 433 -1.43 5.85 -6.03
N LYS A 434 -1.20 7.15 -5.79
CA LYS A 434 -1.15 8.17 -6.84
C LYS A 434 -0.07 7.90 -7.89
N ALA A 435 1.13 7.47 -7.47
CA ALA A 435 2.20 7.16 -8.42
C ALA A 435 1.84 5.94 -9.27
N VAL A 436 1.31 4.90 -8.61
CA VAL A 436 0.83 3.67 -9.27
C VAL A 436 -0.27 3.95 -10.29
N ASP A 437 -1.27 4.75 -9.93
CA ASP A 437 -2.37 5.10 -10.83
C ASP A 437 -1.86 5.83 -12.08
N LEU A 438 -0.90 6.75 -11.91
CA LEU A 438 -0.26 7.47 -13.01
C LEU A 438 0.50 6.52 -13.94
N TRP A 439 1.21 5.52 -13.40
CA TRP A 439 1.91 4.50 -14.18
C TRP A 439 0.95 3.59 -14.93
N LYS A 440 -0.08 3.06 -14.26
CA LYS A 440 -1.07 2.15 -14.89
C LYS A 440 -1.93 2.84 -15.95
N GLN A 441 -2.12 4.15 -15.85
CA GLN A 441 -2.80 4.95 -16.88
C GLN A 441 -1.89 5.27 -18.08
N GLY A 442 -0.58 5.01 -17.99
CA GLY A 442 0.39 5.37 -19.02
C GLY A 442 0.64 6.88 -19.10
N ILE A 443 0.28 7.65 -18.07
CA ILE A 443 0.52 9.10 -18.01
C ILE A 443 2.00 9.37 -17.73
N TYR A 444 2.61 8.56 -16.87
CA TYR A 444 4.04 8.62 -16.56
C TYR A 444 4.68 7.24 -16.68
N ASN A 445 5.96 7.21 -17.06
CA ASN A 445 6.76 6.01 -17.00
C ASN A 445 7.06 5.63 -15.54
N HIS A 446 7.23 4.34 -15.29
CA HIS A 446 7.55 3.81 -13.97
C HIS A 446 9.04 3.99 -13.65
N TYR A 447 9.38 5.17 -13.15
CA TYR A 447 10.74 5.48 -12.67
C TYR A 447 10.85 5.50 -11.14
N GLY A 448 9.75 5.21 -10.44
CA GLY A 448 9.71 5.17 -8.98
C GLY A 448 9.41 6.51 -8.32
N ILE A 449 9.86 6.66 -7.08
CA ILE A 449 9.70 7.83 -6.24
C ILE A 449 11.06 8.31 -5.71
N LEU A 450 11.12 9.56 -5.27
CA LEU A 450 12.21 10.08 -4.46
C LEU A 450 11.70 10.46 -3.07
N LEU A 451 12.42 10.01 -2.05
CA LEU A 451 12.24 10.34 -0.65
C LEU A 451 13.12 11.52 -0.26
N LYS A 452 12.52 12.52 0.37
CA LYS A 452 13.16 13.77 0.78
C LYS A 452 12.63 14.25 2.13
N SER A 453 13.51 14.71 3.01
CA SER A 453 13.09 15.39 4.25
C SER A 453 12.48 16.76 3.94
N THR A 454 11.41 17.14 4.66
CA THR A 454 10.86 18.50 4.57
C THR A 454 11.81 19.55 5.12
N ASN A 455 12.73 19.16 6.01
CA ASN A 455 13.75 20.03 6.56
C ASN A 455 15.10 19.33 6.49
N GLU A 456 15.79 19.52 5.37
CA GLU A 456 17.10 18.91 5.10
C GLU A 456 18.24 19.50 5.94
N ASN A 457 17.96 20.39 6.90
CA ASN A 457 18.93 20.77 7.93
C ASN A 457 18.92 19.82 9.14
N LEU A 458 17.86 19.03 9.31
CA LEU A 458 17.79 18.01 10.35
C LEU A 458 18.70 16.83 10.01
N GLU A 459 19.11 16.09 11.04
CA GLU A 459 19.83 14.84 10.87
C GLU A 459 19.11 13.90 9.89
N ALA A 460 19.90 13.15 9.12
CA ALA A 460 19.37 12.14 8.24
C ALA A 460 18.74 11.02 9.06
N VAL A 461 17.56 10.56 8.65
CA VAL A 461 17.02 9.29 9.11
C VAL A 461 17.66 8.14 8.34
N VAL A 462 17.83 7.00 9.00
CA VAL A 462 18.40 5.79 8.41
C VAL A 462 17.29 4.75 8.23
N LEU A 463 17.02 4.40 6.98
CA LEU A 463 15.91 3.54 6.59
C LEU A 463 16.40 2.21 6.07
N GLY A 464 15.57 1.18 6.23
CA GLY A 464 15.78 -0.12 5.61
C GLY A 464 15.72 -0.05 4.08
N ALA A 465 16.81 -0.43 3.42
CA ALA A 465 16.99 -0.72 2.00
C ALA A 465 16.64 -2.18 1.67
N SER A 466 16.50 -2.48 0.37
CA SER A 466 16.42 -3.84 -0.22
C SER A 466 17.50 -4.77 0.36
N GLU A 467 18.70 -4.23 0.55
CA GLU A 467 19.86 -4.94 1.10
C GLU A 467 19.97 -4.95 2.64
N SER A 468 19.09 -4.26 3.39
CA SER A 468 19.22 -4.12 4.87
C SER A 468 19.10 -5.41 5.69
N GLY A 469 18.65 -6.50 5.07
CA GLY A 469 18.66 -7.83 5.70
C GLY A 469 20.03 -8.49 5.68
N GLU A 470 20.98 -7.91 4.93
CA GLU A 470 22.39 -8.28 4.91
C GLU A 470 23.19 -7.15 5.59
N PRO A 471 24.18 -7.46 6.44
CA PRO A 471 24.57 -8.78 6.88
C PRO A 471 23.83 -9.25 8.15
N VAL A 472 23.05 -8.39 8.81
CA VAL A 472 22.54 -8.66 10.16
C VAL A 472 21.42 -9.72 10.23
N GLY A 473 21.03 -10.31 9.10
CA GLY A 473 20.05 -11.40 9.00
C GLY A 473 18.63 -11.04 9.43
N ARG A 474 18.32 -9.74 9.59
CA ARG A 474 17.06 -9.23 10.14
C ARG A 474 16.08 -8.90 9.03
N LEU A 475 15.25 -9.87 8.66
CA LEU A 475 14.17 -9.69 7.68
C LEU A 475 13.18 -8.57 8.07
N ASP A 476 13.11 -8.21 9.36
CA ASP A 476 12.28 -7.11 9.83
C ASP A 476 12.80 -5.72 9.46
N SER A 477 14.02 -5.57 8.91
CA SER A 477 14.52 -4.31 8.34
C SER A 477 14.13 -4.10 6.87
N LYS A 478 13.90 -5.18 6.11
CA LYS A 478 13.67 -5.06 4.67
C LYS A 478 12.33 -4.40 4.32
N PRO A 479 12.29 -3.59 3.24
CA PRO A 479 11.05 -3.01 2.78
C PRO A 479 10.11 -4.03 2.14
N TYR A 480 8.84 -3.66 2.03
CA TYR A 480 7.84 -4.39 1.24
C TYR A 480 6.78 -3.45 0.69
N ILE A 481 6.03 -3.92 -0.30
CA ILE A 481 4.91 -3.20 -0.89
C ILE A 481 3.60 -3.83 -0.41
N TYR A 482 2.66 -3.01 0.05
CA TYR A 482 1.31 -3.42 0.38
C TYR A 482 0.35 -2.93 -0.70
N VAL A 483 -0.44 -3.84 -1.29
CA VAL A 483 -1.44 -3.54 -2.31
C VAL A 483 -2.80 -3.97 -1.79
N HIS A 484 -3.70 -3.02 -1.57
CA HIS A 484 -5.11 -3.26 -1.24
C HIS A 484 -5.94 -3.03 -2.48
N TYR A 485 -6.73 -4.03 -2.88
CA TYR A 485 -7.48 -4.01 -4.12
C TYR A 485 -8.78 -4.79 -3.98
N THR A 486 -9.68 -4.64 -4.94
CA THR A 486 -10.94 -5.37 -4.98
C THR A 486 -11.07 -6.19 -6.27
N ALA A 487 -11.76 -7.32 -6.20
CA ALA A 487 -12.17 -8.09 -7.37
C ALA A 487 -13.56 -7.68 -7.87
N ASN A 488 -14.26 -6.76 -7.18
CA ASN A 488 -15.58 -6.27 -7.53
C ASN A 488 -15.62 -4.73 -7.48
N ASN A 489 -16.46 -4.10 -8.29
CA ASN A 489 -16.52 -2.64 -8.36
C ASN A 489 -17.28 -2.02 -7.16
N SER A 490 -17.57 -2.79 -6.09
CA SER A 490 -18.44 -2.38 -5.00
C SER A 490 -17.80 -1.27 -4.15
N GLY A 491 -18.59 -0.27 -3.77
CA GLY A 491 -18.16 0.91 -3.01
C GLY A 491 -17.49 2.00 -3.87
N LEU A 492 -17.02 1.67 -5.08
CA LEU A 492 -16.26 2.57 -5.94
C LEU A 492 -17.18 3.50 -6.76
N ILE A 493 -16.66 4.69 -7.07
CA ILE A 493 -17.37 5.77 -7.77
C ILE A 493 -16.82 5.89 -9.20
N TYR A 494 -17.72 5.94 -10.19
CA TYR A 494 -17.36 5.99 -11.60
C TYR A 494 -18.16 7.04 -12.34
N LYS A 495 -17.53 7.62 -13.36
CA LYS A 495 -18.21 8.13 -14.55
C LYS A 495 -18.42 6.95 -15.51
N ILE A 496 -19.65 6.75 -15.96
CA ILE A 496 -20.02 5.61 -16.82
C ILE A 496 -20.17 6.11 -18.25
N LYS A 497 -19.24 5.77 -19.14
CA LYS A 497 -19.15 6.32 -20.50
C LYS A 497 -19.64 5.33 -21.55
N ASN A 498 -20.53 5.72 -22.44
CA ASN A 498 -20.99 4.87 -23.52
C ASN A 498 -19.88 4.69 -24.57
N VAL A 499 -19.66 3.45 -25.02
CA VAL A 499 -18.60 3.13 -26.01
C VAL A 499 -18.91 3.68 -27.39
N PHE A 500 -20.19 3.76 -27.78
CA PHE A 500 -20.56 4.23 -29.11
C PHE A 500 -20.49 5.75 -29.20
N SER A 501 -21.17 6.46 -28.31
CA SER A 501 -21.27 7.92 -28.37
C SER A 501 -20.11 8.66 -27.69
N GLU A 502 -19.30 7.96 -26.88
CA GLU A 502 -18.27 8.54 -26.00
C GLU A 502 -18.83 9.58 -25.00
N LYS A 503 -20.13 9.52 -24.71
CA LYS A 503 -20.83 10.38 -23.73
C LYS A 503 -21.08 9.65 -22.42
N TYR A 504 -21.39 10.40 -21.37
CA TYR A 504 -21.50 9.91 -20.00
C TYR A 504 -22.95 9.75 -19.57
N LEU A 505 -23.21 8.70 -18.79
CA LEU A 505 -24.47 8.54 -18.08
C LEU A 505 -24.68 9.77 -17.18
N ASN A 506 -25.89 10.31 -17.20
CA ASN A 506 -26.21 11.59 -16.59
C ASN A 506 -27.62 11.56 -16.00
N VAL A 507 -27.74 11.93 -14.73
CA VAL A 507 -29.03 12.19 -14.09
C VAL A 507 -29.52 13.57 -14.51
N ALA A 508 -30.75 13.64 -15.02
CA ALA A 508 -31.38 14.89 -15.41
C ALA A 508 -31.26 15.97 -14.32
N ASN A 509 -30.60 17.08 -14.67
CA ASN A 509 -30.35 18.26 -13.82
C ASN A 509 -29.59 17.97 -12.50
N GLY A 510 -29.11 16.73 -12.28
CA GLY A 510 -28.43 16.34 -11.04
C GLY A 510 -29.28 16.49 -9.77
N TYR A 511 -30.61 16.36 -9.87
CA TYR A 511 -31.49 16.51 -8.71
C TYR A 511 -31.60 15.23 -7.87
N ASP A 512 -31.75 15.39 -6.55
CA ASP A 512 -32.08 14.30 -5.62
C ASP A 512 -33.60 14.03 -5.55
N THR A 513 -34.24 13.79 -6.69
CA THR A 513 -35.70 13.56 -6.81
C THR A 513 -35.99 12.22 -7.48
N ASN A 514 -37.08 11.55 -7.09
CA ASN A 514 -37.50 10.32 -7.78
C ASN A 514 -37.95 10.65 -9.20
N LYS A 515 -37.83 9.67 -10.11
CA LYS A 515 -38.29 9.76 -11.50
C LYS A 515 -37.52 10.76 -12.37
N MET A 516 -36.32 11.17 -11.95
CA MET A 516 -35.44 11.94 -12.82
C MET A 516 -34.91 11.04 -13.92
N ASN A 517 -35.06 11.46 -15.17
CA ASN A 517 -34.58 10.71 -16.33
C ASN A 517 -33.07 10.50 -16.25
N VAL A 518 -32.60 9.37 -16.75
CA VAL A 518 -31.18 9.08 -16.92
C VAL A 518 -30.89 9.00 -18.41
N TYR A 519 -29.92 9.77 -18.87
CA TYR A 519 -29.59 9.87 -20.28
C TYR A 519 -28.08 10.03 -20.49
N GLN A 520 -27.61 9.96 -21.74
CA GLN A 520 -26.21 10.22 -22.06
C GLN A 520 -26.01 11.71 -22.35
N TYR A 521 -24.89 12.27 -21.91
CA TYR A 521 -24.57 13.67 -22.12
C TYR A 521 -23.06 13.87 -22.28
N VAL A 522 -22.66 14.92 -23.00
CA VAL A 522 -21.24 15.32 -23.06
C VAL A 522 -20.65 15.47 -21.65
N ASN A 523 -19.35 15.22 -21.50
CA ASN A 523 -18.68 15.39 -20.21
C ASN A 523 -18.86 16.84 -19.72
N GLU A 524 -19.42 17.02 -18.54
CA GLU A 524 -19.54 18.33 -17.89
C GLU A 524 -18.98 18.28 -16.47
N ASP A 525 -18.56 19.45 -15.97
CA ASP A 525 -17.95 19.62 -14.64
C ASP A 525 -18.97 19.60 -13.49
N SER A 526 -20.26 19.28 -13.74
CA SER A 526 -21.26 19.03 -12.71
C SER A 526 -21.02 17.67 -12.05
N ARG A 527 -19.95 17.59 -11.24
CA ARG A 527 -19.35 16.41 -10.61
C ARG A 527 -20.36 15.36 -10.12
N LEU A 528 -21.54 15.75 -9.64
CA LEU A 528 -22.54 14.85 -9.04
C LEU A 528 -23.51 14.19 -10.03
N ALA A 529 -23.84 14.82 -11.16
CA ALA A 529 -24.89 14.31 -12.06
C ALA A 529 -24.41 13.14 -12.92
N GLN A 530 -23.10 13.09 -13.18
CA GLN A 530 -22.45 12.09 -14.04
C GLN A 530 -21.65 11.04 -13.26
N THR A 531 -21.75 11.02 -11.94
CA THR A 531 -21.01 10.08 -11.09
C THR A 531 -21.93 9.15 -10.34
N PHE A 532 -21.52 7.88 -10.27
CA PHE A 532 -22.31 6.79 -9.71
C PHE A 532 -21.46 5.90 -8.82
N ARG A 533 -21.97 5.56 -7.64
CA ARG A 533 -21.37 4.53 -6.77
C ARG A 533 -21.97 3.17 -7.12
N LEU A 534 -21.12 2.22 -7.45
CA LEU A 534 -21.54 0.82 -7.63
C LEU A 534 -21.52 0.13 -6.27
N VAL A 535 -22.60 -0.55 -5.89
CA VAL A 535 -22.68 -1.27 -4.60
C VAL A 535 -23.16 -2.69 -4.88
N TYR A 536 -22.33 -3.67 -4.59
CA TYR A 536 -22.68 -5.08 -4.74
C TYR A 536 -23.59 -5.51 -3.59
N ASP A 537 -24.79 -5.98 -3.95
CA ASP A 537 -25.74 -6.64 -3.07
C ASP A 537 -25.43 -8.15 -3.09
N SER A 538 -24.79 -8.62 -2.02
CA SER A 538 -24.42 -10.03 -1.85
C SER A 538 -25.64 -10.95 -1.72
N THR A 539 -26.75 -10.46 -1.18
CA THR A 539 -27.98 -11.25 -0.99
C THR A 539 -28.61 -11.59 -2.34
N ASN A 540 -28.55 -10.67 -3.30
CA ASN A 540 -29.18 -10.83 -4.62
C ASN A 540 -28.17 -11.16 -5.74
N ALA A 541 -26.87 -11.25 -5.40
CA ALA A 541 -25.77 -11.45 -6.33
C ALA A 541 -25.86 -10.51 -7.56
N ALA A 542 -25.96 -9.20 -7.30
CA ALA A 542 -26.10 -8.15 -8.31
C ALA A 542 -25.64 -6.79 -7.75
N TYR A 543 -25.47 -5.79 -8.61
CA TYR A 543 -25.13 -4.42 -8.22
C TYR A 543 -26.36 -3.52 -8.17
N ARG A 544 -26.40 -2.64 -7.18
CA ARG A 544 -27.13 -1.38 -7.23
C ARG A 544 -26.21 -0.25 -7.67
N ILE A 545 -26.75 0.70 -8.42
CA ILE A 545 -25.98 1.81 -9.03
C ILE A 545 -26.54 3.11 -8.47
N TYR A 546 -25.88 3.66 -7.44
CA TYR A 546 -26.34 4.83 -6.71
C TYR A 546 -25.89 6.13 -7.38
N ALA A 547 -26.79 7.09 -7.54
CA ALA A 547 -26.46 8.40 -8.07
C ALA A 547 -25.80 9.29 -7.01
N MET A 548 -24.64 9.88 -7.31
CA MET A 548 -23.89 10.69 -6.34
C MET A 548 -24.62 12.00 -5.99
N CYS A 549 -25.43 12.53 -6.90
CA CYS A 549 -26.33 13.64 -6.62
C CYS A 549 -27.41 13.33 -5.57
N SER A 550 -27.55 12.07 -5.14
CA SER A 550 -28.49 11.63 -4.12
C SER A 550 -27.77 11.15 -2.86
N MET A 551 -27.70 12.02 -1.84
CA MET A 551 -27.04 11.75 -0.55
C MET A 551 -25.62 11.16 -0.67
N ASN A 552 -24.80 11.72 -1.57
CA ASN A 552 -23.45 11.20 -1.82
C ASN A 552 -23.45 9.73 -2.24
N GLY A 553 -24.41 9.29 -3.07
CA GLY A 553 -24.52 7.91 -3.54
C GLY A 553 -25.02 6.93 -2.49
N ARG A 554 -25.90 7.37 -1.58
CA ARG A 554 -26.44 6.53 -0.48
C ARG A 554 -27.96 6.40 -0.47
N ARG A 555 -28.66 7.08 -1.38
CA ARG A 555 -30.13 7.06 -1.42
C ARG A 555 -30.66 6.52 -2.74
N LYS A 556 -30.73 7.32 -3.81
CA LYS A 556 -31.37 6.88 -5.06
C LYS A 556 -30.45 6.06 -5.96
N VAL A 557 -31.04 5.08 -6.63
CA VAL A 557 -30.39 4.14 -7.54
C VAL A 557 -30.96 4.24 -8.94
N LEU A 558 -30.24 3.74 -9.95
CA LEU A 558 -30.80 3.49 -11.27
C LEU A 558 -31.98 2.52 -11.17
N ASP A 559 -33.08 2.88 -11.81
CA ASP A 559 -34.36 2.21 -11.79
C ASP A 559 -34.90 2.12 -13.22
N VAL A 560 -35.28 0.91 -13.64
CA VAL A 560 -35.91 0.69 -14.95
C VAL A 560 -37.43 0.88 -14.82
N VAL A 561 -37.96 1.85 -15.57
CA VAL A 561 -39.39 2.18 -15.55
C VAL A 561 -40.21 1.02 -16.09
N LYS A 562 -41.01 0.39 -15.22
CA LYS A 562 -41.96 -0.67 -15.59
C LYS A 562 -43.00 -0.14 -16.58
N SER A 563 -43.11 -0.77 -17.74
CA SER A 563 -44.19 -0.58 -18.69
C SER A 563 -45.50 -1.20 -18.16
N ALA A 564 -46.64 -0.78 -18.70
CA ALA A 564 -47.95 -1.35 -18.35
C ALA A 564 -48.17 -2.79 -18.88
N SER A 565 -47.19 -3.37 -19.59
CA SER A 565 -47.32 -4.63 -20.31
C SER A 565 -46.50 -5.78 -19.69
N GLY A 566 -47.18 -6.87 -19.32
CA GLY A 566 -46.56 -8.13 -18.84
C GLY A 566 -46.61 -8.31 -17.31
N VAL A 567 -46.18 -9.49 -16.83
CA VAL A 567 -46.28 -9.90 -15.41
C VAL A 567 -45.43 -9.02 -14.47
N ALA A 568 -44.38 -8.36 -14.98
CA ALA A 568 -43.54 -7.41 -14.21
C ALA A 568 -43.32 -6.05 -14.90
N GLY A 569 -43.82 -5.85 -16.14
CA GLY A 569 -43.68 -4.59 -16.87
C GLY A 569 -42.30 -4.31 -17.48
N LEU A 570 -41.28 -5.14 -17.28
CA LEU A 570 -39.91 -4.89 -17.73
C LEU A 570 -39.61 -5.55 -19.08
N THR A 571 -39.58 -4.74 -20.15
CA THR A 571 -39.37 -5.19 -21.53
C THR A 571 -38.35 -4.31 -22.27
N SER A 572 -37.90 -4.75 -23.45
CA SER A 572 -37.06 -3.92 -24.32
C SER A 572 -37.79 -2.60 -24.64
N GLY A 573 -37.11 -1.48 -24.45
CA GLY A 573 -37.67 -0.13 -24.59
C GLY A 573 -38.09 0.53 -23.27
N CYS A 574 -37.97 -0.14 -22.12
CA CYS A 574 -38.23 0.51 -20.83
C CYS A 574 -37.18 1.58 -20.52
N ASN A 575 -37.64 2.79 -20.18
CA ASN A 575 -36.78 3.92 -19.84
C ASN A 575 -36.01 3.69 -18.53
N VAL A 576 -34.91 4.42 -18.32
CA VAL A 576 -34.15 4.39 -17.05
C VAL A 576 -34.29 5.74 -16.34
N GLN A 577 -34.53 5.69 -15.04
CA GLN A 577 -34.61 6.86 -14.16
C GLN A 577 -33.81 6.60 -12.88
N ILE A 578 -33.81 7.55 -11.95
CA ILE A 578 -33.42 7.28 -10.56
C ILE A 578 -34.63 7.19 -9.63
N TYR A 579 -34.57 6.25 -8.68
CA TYR A 579 -35.63 6.04 -7.68
C TYR A 579 -35.07 5.59 -6.33
N ASN A 580 -35.88 5.64 -5.27
CA ASN A 580 -35.51 5.10 -3.97
C ASN A 580 -35.41 3.57 -4.05
N PRO A 581 -34.43 2.92 -3.39
CA PRO A 581 -34.09 1.52 -3.59
C PRO A 581 -35.10 0.59 -2.91
N VAL A 582 -36.27 0.42 -3.53
CA VAL A 582 -37.41 -0.32 -2.98
C VAL A 582 -37.93 -1.41 -3.92
N ASP A 583 -37.29 -1.58 -5.08
CA ASP A 583 -37.77 -2.44 -6.17
C ASP A 583 -36.62 -3.25 -6.79
N ASN A 584 -36.20 -4.30 -6.10
CA ASN A 584 -35.10 -5.18 -6.54
C ASN A 584 -35.29 -5.74 -7.97
N ILE A 585 -36.52 -5.81 -8.48
CA ILE A 585 -36.83 -6.31 -9.82
C ILE A 585 -36.36 -5.31 -10.90
N ALA A 586 -36.44 -4.00 -10.64
CA ALA A 586 -36.11 -2.93 -11.58
C ALA A 586 -34.75 -2.26 -11.33
N GLU A 587 -34.13 -2.50 -10.17
CA GLU A 587 -32.98 -1.71 -9.68
C GLU A 587 -31.65 -2.49 -9.60
N LEU A 588 -31.67 -3.80 -9.85
CA LEU A 588 -30.50 -4.67 -9.74
C LEU A 588 -29.90 -5.02 -11.10
N PHE A 589 -28.58 -4.85 -11.23
CA PHE A 589 -27.85 -5.06 -12.47
C PHE A 589 -26.71 -6.07 -12.29
N ILE A 590 -26.54 -6.97 -13.26
CA ILE A 590 -25.28 -7.70 -13.46
C ILE A 590 -24.38 -6.81 -14.31
N ILE A 591 -23.14 -6.62 -13.86
CA ILE A 591 -22.10 -5.91 -14.62
C ILE A 591 -21.14 -6.98 -15.14
N GLU A 592 -21.15 -7.20 -16.46
CA GLU A 592 -20.29 -8.18 -17.12
C GLU A 592 -19.15 -7.47 -17.84
N ASP A 593 -17.91 -7.92 -17.61
CA ASP A 593 -16.75 -7.55 -18.40
C ASP A 593 -16.79 -8.29 -19.75
N VAL A 594 -16.69 -7.55 -20.85
CA VAL A 594 -16.68 -8.08 -22.22
C VAL A 594 -15.35 -7.84 -22.94
N GLY A 595 -14.29 -7.52 -22.18
CA GLY A 595 -12.93 -7.28 -22.66
C GLY A 595 -12.72 -5.84 -23.14
N TYR A 596 -11.45 -5.46 -23.31
CA TYR A 596 -11.03 -4.12 -23.77
C TYR A 596 -11.60 -2.96 -22.95
N TYR A 597 -11.73 -3.14 -21.62
CA TYR A 597 -12.28 -2.16 -20.69
C TYR A 597 -13.74 -1.78 -20.98
N GLN A 598 -14.51 -2.70 -21.57
CA GLN A 598 -15.91 -2.52 -21.89
C GLN A 598 -16.77 -3.42 -21.02
N TYR A 599 -17.86 -2.87 -20.49
CA TYR A 599 -18.78 -3.51 -19.59
C TYR A 599 -20.19 -3.47 -20.15
N VAL A 600 -20.99 -4.48 -19.82
CA VAL A 600 -22.42 -4.54 -20.12
C VAL A 600 -23.20 -4.57 -18.81
N PHE A 601 -24.17 -3.68 -18.70
CA PHE A 601 -25.05 -3.59 -17.54
C PHE A 601 -26.37 -4.28 -17.86
N LYS A 602 -26.52 -5.53 -17.43
CA LYS A 602 -27.71 -6.34 -17.69
C LYS A 602 -28.65 -6.29 -16.49
N LEU A 603 -29.95 -6.21 -16.75
CA LEU A 603 -30.94 -6.24 -15.67
C LEU A 603 -30.96 -7.63 -15.03
N LYS A 604 -30.81 -7.73 -13.71
CA LYS A 604 -30.76 -9.01 -12.99
C LYS A 604 -32.02 -9.85 -13.22
N TYR A 605 -33.19 -9.18 -13.23
CA TYR A 605 -34.48 -9.82 -13.47
C TYR A 605 -34.56 -10.51 -14.83
N ASN A 606 -33.95 -9.93 -15.86
CA ASN A 606 -33.89 -10.51 -17.20
C ASN A 606 -32.58 -10.11 -17.87
N THR A 607 -31.61 -11.02 -17.85
CA THR A 607 -30.25 -10.80 -18.36
C THR A 607 -30.17 -10.63 -19.88
N ASN A 608 -31.28 -10.83 -20.61
CA ASN A 608 -31.38 -10.45 -22.02
C ASN A 608 -31.58 -8.95 -22.22
N LEU A 609 -31.89 -8.18 -21.17
CA LEU A 609 -32.06 -6.72 -21.25
C LEU A 609 -30.80 -6.02 -20.75
N ALA A 610 -30.20 -5.16 -21.58
CA ALA A 610 -28.99 -4.41 -21.28
C ALA A 610 -29.23 -2.89 -21.36
N LEU A 611 -28.53 -2.14 -20.51
CA LEU A 611 -28.48 -0.68 -20.54
C LEU A 611 -27.95 -0.20 -21.89
N THR A 612 -28.73 0.63 -22.56
CA THR A 612 -28.55 1.03 -23.96
C THR A 612 -28.71 2.52 -24.09
N ALA A 613 -27.83 3.18 -24.84
CA ALA A 613 -27.98 4.57 -25.22
C ALA A 613 -28.47 4.72 -26.67
N TYR A 614 -29.32 5.71 -26.93
CA TYR A 614 -29.84 5.98 -28.28
C TYR A 614 -29.07 7.10 -29.00
N GLY A 615 -28.43 6.75 -30.12
CA GLY A 615 -27.80 7.70 -31.04
C GLY A 615 -26.58 8.43 -30.46
N TRP A 616 -26.20 9.54 -31.11
CA TRP A 616 -25.03 10.36 -30.78
C TRP A 616 -25.38 11.65 -30.03
N GLY A 617 -26.66 12.01 -30.02
CA GLY A 617 -27.16 13.25 -29.42
C GLY A 617 -27.04 13.26 -27.90
N ASP A 618 -27.11 14.46 -27.34
CA ASP A 618 -27.33 14.66 -25.91
C ASP A 618 -28.77 14.36 -25.54
N GLY A 619 -28.94 13.71 -24.40
CA GLY A 619 -30.26 13.46 -23.83
C GLY A 619 -30.84 14.68 -23.14
N SER A 620 -32.09 14.55 -22.71
CA SER A 620 -32.80 15.60 -21.99
C SER A 620 -33.72 15.02 -20.92
N ALA A 621 -34.12 15.87 -19.97
CA ALA A 621 -35.03 15.48 -18.89
C ALA A 621 -36.38 14.92 -19.39
N GLY A 622 -36.89 15.43 -20.52
CA GLY A 622 -38.17 14.98 -21.12
C GLY A 622 -38.03 13.90 -22.19
N GLY A 623 -36.82 13.60 -22.66
CA GLY A 623 -36.58 12.64 -23.73
C GLY A 623 -36.52 11.20 -23.22
N THR A 624 -37.65 10.63 -22.84
CA THR A 624 -37.74 9.30 -22.17
C THR A 624 -38.11 8.13 -23.09
N SER A 625 -38.29 8.37 -24.40
CA SER A 625 -38.56 7.30 -25.38
C SER A 625 -37.27 6.57 -25.75
N PRO A 626 -37.32 5.26 -26.11
CA PRO A 626 -36.18 4.53 -26.69
C PRO A 626 -35.57 5.17 -27.95
N THR A 627 -36.33 6.04 -28.62
CA THR A 627 -35.91 6.76 -29.83
C THR A 627 -35.63 8.24 -29.58
N SER A 628 -35.72 8.71 -28.33
CA SER A 628 -35.35 10.07 -27.98
C SER A 628 -33.82 10.23 -28.08
N PRO A 629 -33.31 11.28 -28.76
CA PRO A 629 -31.88 11.52 -28.87
C PRO A 629 -31.18 11.46 -27.51
N GLY A 630 -30.11 10.66 -27.41
CA GLY A 630 -29.29 10.53 -26.21
C GLY A 630 -29.95 9.85 -25.01
N ASN A 631 -31.18 9.34 -25.13
CA ASN A 631 -31.84 8.68 -24.00
C ASN A 631 -31.14 7.38 -23.62
N VAL A 632 -31.20 7.03 -22.32
CA VAL A 632 -30.72 5.74 -21.80
C VAL A 632 -31.89 4.91 -21.30
N PHE A 633 -31.94 3.68 -21.78
CA PHE A 633 -33.06 2.76 -21.59
C PHE A 633 -32.53 1.32 -21.57
N VAL A 634 -33.37 0.32 -21.30
CA VAL A 634 -32.97 -1.09 -21.46
C VAL A 634 -33.49 -1.65 -22.78
N SER A 635 -32.67 -2.43 -23.48
CA SER A 635 -33.08 -3.11 -24.72
C SER A 635 -32.52 -4.53 -24.78
N THR A 636 -33.06 -5.34 -25.69
CA THR A 636 -32.53 -6.70 -25.93
C THR A 636 -31.05 -6.64 -26.28
N TYR A 637 -30.22 -7.37 -25.54
CA TYR A 637 -28.78 -7.38 -25.72
C TYR A 637 -28.40 -8.06 -27.04
N THR A 638 -27.64 -7.34 -27.86
CA THR A 638 -27.17 -7.78 -29.18
C THR A 638 -25.65 -7.74 -29.32
N GLY A 639 -24.94 -7.21 -28.31
CA GLY A 639 -23.50 -6.95 -28.37
C GLY A 639 -23.11 -5.67 -29.11
N ALA A 640 -24.08 -4.81 -29.46
CA ALA A 640 -23.82 -3.51 -30.09
C ALA A 640 -23.03 -2.57 -29.18
N SER A 641 -22.21 -1.68 -29.76
CA SER A 641 -21.34 -0.77 -29.02
C SER A 641 -22.11 0.24 -28.15
N ASN A 642 -23.34 0.61 -28.52
CA ASN A 642 -24.19 1.49 -27.71
C ASN A 642 -24.80 0.80 -26.47
N GLN A 643 -24.61 -0.52 -26.34
CA GLN A 643 -24.95 -1.33 -25.16
C GLN A 643 -23.71 -1.63 -24.28
N LYS A 644 -22.55 -1.11 -24.68
CA LYS A 644 -21.28 -1.27 -23.97
C LYS A 644 -20.85 0.05 -23.34
N TRP A 645 -20.23 -0.05 -22.18
CA TRP A 645 -19.91 1.08 -21.34
C TRP A 645 -18.48 0.95 -20.80
N LYS A 646 -17.75 2.06 -20.69
CA LYS A 646 -16.46 2.14 -20.01
C LYS A 646 -16.71 2.69 -18.60
N LEU A 647 -16.06 2.07 -17.62
CA LEU A 647 -16.03 2.56 -16.25
C LEU A 647 -14.79 3.44 -16.06
N GLU A 648 -14.98 4.76 -16.04
CA GLU A 648 -13.91 5.71 -15.74
C GLU A 648 -13.97 6.03 -14.26
N ARG A 649 -12.97 5.58 -13.49
CA ARG A 649 -12.91 5.83 -12.04
C ARG A 649 -12.96 7.34 -11.81
N TYR A 650 -13.94 7.78 -11.05
CA TYR A 650 -13.99 9.16 -10.60
C TYR A 650 -13.05 9.30 -9.40
N ASP A 651 -12.16 10.29 -9.45
CA ASP A 651 -10.97 10.40 -8.60
C ASP A 651 -11.30 10.18 -7.11
N VAL A 652 -10.99 8.98 -6.63
CA VAL A 652 -11.08 8.61 -5.22
C VAL A 652 -10.10 9.41 -4.38
N ASN A 653 -9.02 9.95 -4.95
CA ASN A 653 -8.01 10.66 -4.14
C ASN A 653 -8.54 12.00 -3.63
N HIS A 654 -9.44 12.64 -4.38
CA HIS A 654 -10.09 13.88 -3.93
C HIS A 654 -10.96 13.61 -2.71
N ASP A 655 -11.89 12.66 -2.79
CA ASP A 655 -12.81 12.33 -1.68
C ASP A 655 -12.08 11.63 -0.52
N ASN A 656 -11.20 10.66 -0.80
CA ASN A 656 -10.36 9.98 0.21
C ASN A 656 -9.53 10.98 1.02
N TYR A 657 -9.01 12.04 0.39
CA TYR A 657 -8.26 13.07 1.10
C TYR A 657 -9.11 13.70 2.21
N TYR A 658 -10.37 14.01 1.93
CA TYR A 658 -11.30 14.59 2.92
C TYR A 658 -11.87 13.55 3.89
N GLU A 659 -12.10 12.31 3.45
CA GLU A 659 -12.55 11.19 4.31
C GLU A 659 -11.55 10.87 5.43
N ASN A 660 -10.26 11.05 5.16
CA ASN A 660 -9.18 10.80 6.12
C ASN A 660 -8.86 12.00 7.00
N MET A 661 -9.47 13.17 6.79
CA MET A 661 -9.31 14.30 7.69
C MET A 661 -9.99 14.03 9.02
N ASN A 662 -9.35 14.43 10.12
CA ASN A 662 -9.91 14.30 11.46
C ASN A 662 -10.96 15.39 11.77
N VAL A 663 -12.07 15.38 11.04
CA VAL A 663 -13.17 16.33 11.21
C VAL A 663 -14.22 15.75 12.14
N GLN A 664 -14.46 16.40 13.29
CA GLN A 664 -15.46 15.97 14.25
C GLN A 664 -16.88 16.24 13.76
N TYR A 665 -17.89 15.54 14.30
CA TYR A 665 -19.28 15.84 14.01
C TYR A 665 -19.75 17.04 14.86
N PRO A 666 -20.54 18.00 14.31
CA PRO A 666 -20.87 19.24 15.02
C PRO A 666 -21.83 19.04 16.22
N PHE A 667 -22.39 17.84 16.37
CA PHE A 667 -23.26 17.45 17.49
C PHE A 667 -22.53 16.50 18.44
N GLN A 668 -22.34 16.92 19.70
CA GLN A 668 -21.69 16.12 20.73
C GLN A 668 -22.72 15.52 21.66
N SER A 669 -23.34 14.44 21.19
CA SER A 669 -24.32 13.65 21.91
C SER A 669 -24.00 12.16 21.71
N SER A 670 -24.35 11.31 22.68
CA SER A 670 -24.26 9.86 22.53
C SER A 670 -25.17 9.31 21.43
N SER A 671 -26.21 10.07 21.06
CA SER A 671 -27.09 9.78 19.92
C SER A 671 -27.29 11.05 19.11
N PRO A 672 -26.30 11.46 18.29
CA PRO A 672 -26.36 12.72 17.57
C PRO A 672 -27.40 12.65 16.43
N PRO A 673 -28.02 13.79 16.03
CA PRO A 673 -28.92 13.84 14.89
C PRO A 673 -28.19 13.43 13.60
N LYS A 674 -28.75 12.47 12.85
CA LYS A 674 -28.20 11.96 11.58
C LYS A 674 -29.19 12.03 10.41
N LYS A 675 -30.37 12.60 10.65
CA LYS A 675 -31.37 12.82 9.62
C LYS A 675 -30.99 14.04 8.80
N ILE A 676 -31.13 13.95 7.48
CA ILE A 676 -30.89 15.01 6.52
C ILE A 676 -32.23 15.43 5.94
N SER A 677 -32.68 16.66 6.21
CA SER A 677 -33.91 17.19 5.59
C SER A 677 -33.69 17.72 4.17
N SER A 678 -32.46 18.15 3.87
CA SER A 678 -32.05 18.59 2.54
C SER A 678 -30.59 18.24 2.29
N SER A 679 -30.33 17.50 1.21
CA SER A 679 -29.00 17.03 0.84
C SER A 679 -28.20 18.09 0.07
N TYR A 680 -26.89 17.90 -0.01
CA TYR A 680 -26.00 18.64 -0.90
C TYR A 680 -26.34 18.34 -2.37
N GLY A 681 -26.33 19.35 -3.23
CA GLY A 681 -26.59 19.21 -4.67
C GLY A 681 -27.66 20.15 -5.22
N TYR A 682 -27.96 20.03 -6.51
CA TYR A 682 -28.93 20.89 -7.19
C TYR A 682 -30.37 20.51 -6.86
N ARG A 683 -31.24 21.52 -6.76
CA ARG A 683 -32.67 21.39 -6.50
C ARG A 683 -33.45 22.32 -7.41
N ASN A 684 -34.69 21.94 -7.71
CA ASN A 684 -35.67 22.81 -8.35
C ASN A 684 -36.53 23.51 -7.29
N LEU A 685 -36.37 24.82 -7.14
CA LEU A 685 -37.19 25.67 -6.26
C LEU A 685 -38.00 26.70 -7.06
N GLY A 686 -38.36 26.37 -8.30
CA GLY A 686 -38.87 27.29 -9.32
C GLY A 686 -37.78 27.79 -10.27
N THR A 687 -36.52 27.74 -9.81
CA THR A 687 -35.29 27.87 -10.60
C THR A 687 -34.26 26.83 -10.11
N ASP A 688 -33.22 26.58 -10.92
CA ASP A 688 -32.09 25.76 -10.51
C ASP A 688 -31.27 26.45 -9.43
N ALA A 689 -31.19 25.81 -8.26
CA ALA A 689 -30.43 26.33 -7.13
C ALA A 689 -29.59 25.23 -6.49
N LEU A 690 -28.30 25.50 -6.31
CA LEU A 690 -27.41 24.62 -5.57
C LEU A 690 -27.66 24.74 -4.06
N HIS A 691 -27.75 23.59 -3.40
CA HIS A 691 -27.60 23.49 -1.96
C HIS A 691 -26.14 23.14 -1.63
N GLY A 692 -25.34 24.14 -1.28
CA GLY A 692 -23.90 23.99 -1.01
C GLY A 692 -23.53 23.34 0.32
N GLY A 693 -24.50 22.73 1.00
CA GLY A 693 -24.35 22.10 2.30
C GLY A 693 -25.40 21.01 2.53
N ILE A 694 -25.54 20.59 3.79
CA ILE A 694 -26.61 19.70 4.24
C ILE A 694 -27.41 20.36 5.35
N ASP A 695 -28.70 20.04 5.42
CA ASP A 695 -29.59 20.49 6.49
C ASP A 695 -29.87 19.34 7.44
N ILE A 696 -29.51 19.50 8.72
CA ILE A 696 -29.63 18.49 9.77
C ILE A 696 -30.67 18.98 10.79
N PRO A 697 -31.89 18.41 10.82
CA PRO A 697 -32.92 18.79 11.79
C PRO A 697 -32.51 18.42 13.22
N ALA A 698 -32.76 19.34 14.14
CA ALA A 698 -32.56 19.13 15.57
C ALA A 698 -33.42 20.12 16.37
N SER A 699 -33.66 19.84 17.65
CA SER A 699 -34.41 20.73 18.52
C SER A 699 -33.75 22.10 18.61
N GLY A 700 -34.54 23.18 18.60
CA GLY A 700 -34.03 24.53 18.82
C GLY A 700 -33.28 24.63 20.15
N GLY A 701 -32.15 25.32 20.16
CA GLY A 701 -31.27 25.42 21.32
C GLY A 701 -30.24 24.28 21.47
N THR A 702 -30.28 23.25 20.62
CA THR A 702 -29.26 22.19 20.62
C THR A 702 -27.87 22.78 20.35
N ASN A 703 -26.89 22.47 21.21
CA ASN A 703 -25.53 22.97 21.09
C ASN A 703 -24.83 22.47 19.82
N LEU A 704 -24.05 23.36 19.20
CA LEU A 704 -23.23 23.11 18.02
C LEU A 704 -21.78 23.43 18.32
N TYR A 705 -20.89 22.51 17.94
CA TYR A 705 -19.48 22.55 18.29
C TYR A 705 -18.58 22.66 17.06
N SER A 706 -17.43 23.32 17.22
CA SER A 706 -16.41 23.41 16.16
C SER A 706 -15.88 22.03 15.82
N VAL A 707 -15.89 21.69 14.55
CA VAL A 707 -15.46 20.36 14.07
C VAL A 707 -13.94 20.17 13.98
N PHE A 708 -13.18 21.26 14.04
CA PHE A 708 -11.71 21.26 14.09
C PHE A 708 -11.21 22.50 14.85
N LYS A 709 -9.91 22.54 15.14
CA LYS A 709 -9.23 23.76 15.61
C LYS A 709 -9.13 24.76 14.47
N GLY A 710 -9.57 25.98 14.70
CA GLY A 710 -9.70 26.95 13.62
C GLY A 710 -9.75 28.40 14.07
N LYS A 711 -9.66 29.31 13.11
CA LYS A 711 -9.79 30.76 13.28
C LYS A 711 -11.18 31.20 12.86
N VAL A 712 -11.85 31.98 13.69
CA VAL A 712 -13.16 32.57 13.34
C VAL A 712 -12.95 33.67 12.30
N ILE A 713 -13.42 33.43 11.07
CA ILE A 713 -13.29 34.37 9.96
C ILE A 713 -14.43 35.38 9.96
N THR A 714 -15.65 34.93 10.25
CA THR A 714 -16.84 35.78 10.22
C THR A 714 -17.87 35.30 11.24
N ILE A 715 -18.49 36.27 11.89
CA ILE A 715 -19.76 36.12 12.61
C ILE A 715 -20.70 37.17 12.01
N GLY A 716 -21.91 36.78 11.64
CA GLY A 716 -22.83 37.70 10.99
C GLY A 716 -24.30 37.27 11.09
N SER A 717 -25.17 38.12 10.56
CA SER A 717 -26.59 37.86 10.44
C SER A 717 -27.13 38.47 9.13
N ASN A 718 -27.95 37.74 8.38
CA ASN A 718 -28.71 38.26 7.23
C ASN A 718 -29.96 37.42 6.93
N ASP A 719 -30.81 37.92 6.03
CA ASP A 719 -32.10 37.30 5.69
C ASP A 719 -31.98 35.89 5.11
N THR A 720 -30.86 35.54 4.49
CA THR A 720 -30.65 34.21 3.90
C THR A 720 -30.06 33.24 4.92
N ARG A 721 -28.92 33.57 5.51
CA ARG A 721 -28.14 32.69 6.39
C ARG A 721 -28.65 32.66 7.83
N GLY A 722 -29.49 33.61 8.22
CA GLY A 722 -29.79 33.86 9.62
C GLY A 722 -28.53 34.28 10.36
N ASN A 723 -28.45 33.97 11.65
CA ASN A 723 -27.20 34.08 12.39
C ASN A 723 -26.25 32.96 11.96
N TYR A 724 -24.98 33.29 11.70
CA TYR A 724 -24.01 32.33 11.19
C TYR A 724 -22.58 32.60 11.69
N ILE A 725 -21.75 31.55 11.62
CA ILE A 725 -20.30 31.62 11.85
C ILE A 725 -19.55 30.91 10.72
N ILE A 726 -18.39 31.47 10.33
CA ILE A 726 -17.43 30.85 9.43
C ILE A 726 -16.11 30.64 10.16
N ILE A 727 -15.60 29.41 10.13
CA ILE A 727 -14.36 29.01 10.81
C ILE A 727 -13.41 28.42 9.75
N GLU A 728 -12.17 28.90 9.72
CA GLU A 728 -11.09 28.38 8.88
C GLU A 728 -10.21 27.45 9.68
N ALA A 729 -9.91 26.26 9.17
CA ALA A 729 -9.00 25.33 9.83
C ALA A 729 -7.61 25.94 9.99
N MET A 730 -6.92 25.69 11.09
CA MET A 730 -5.58 26.25 11.34
C MET A 730 -4.43 25.26 11.16
N GLU A 731 -4.71 23.96 11.07
CA GLU A 731 -3.69 22.92 10.95
C GLU A 731 -3.46 22.55 9.47
N ASP A 732 -2.21 22.25 9.11
CA ASP A 732 -1.82 22.06 7.70
C ASP A 732 -2.42 20.79 7.11
N GLU A 733 -2.83 19.83 7.94
CA GLU A 733 -3.58 18.64 7.51
C GLU A 733 -4.92 18.96 6.84
N TYR A 734 -5.49 20.15 7.09
CA TYR A 734 -6.73 20.64 6.49
C TYR A 734 -6.51 21.59 5.28
N SER A 735 -5.31 21.59 4.70
CA SER A 735 -5.00 22.38 3.51
C SER A 735 -5.64 21.78 2.27
N VAL A 736 -6.52 22.52 1.59
CA VAL A 736 -7.19 22.04 0.38
C VAL A 736 -6.13 21.85 -0.70
N TYR A 737 -5.93 20.62 -1.15
CA TYR A 737 -4.79 20.23 -1.98
C TYR A 737 -3.45 20.39 -1.23
N ASN A 738 -3.23 19.56 -0.20
CA ASN A 738 -2.04 19.44 0.67
C ASN A 738 -0.66 19.30 -0.03
N GLN A 739 -0.63 19.44 -1.36
CA GLN A 739 0.53 19.40 -2.23
C GLN A 739 1.03 20.79 -2.67
N TYR A 740 0.33 21.88 -2.35
CA TYR A 740 0.71 23.25 -2.74
C TYR A 740 1.02 24.12 -1.52
N GLU A 741 2.16 24.82 -1.55
CA GLU A 741 2.45 25.89 -0.60
C GLU A 741 1.40 27.00 -0.74
N ASN A 742 0.86 27.47 0.39
CA ASN A 742 -0.22 28.46 0.46
C ASN A 742 -1.58 28.01 -0.11
N ALA A 743 -1.82 26.70 -0.19
CA ALA A 743 -3.15 26.15 -0.42
C ALA A 743 -4.20 26.79 0.52
N PRO A 744 -5.40 27.11 0.02
CA PRO A 744 -6.47 27.61 0.88
C PRO A 744 -6.80 26.56 1.94
N LYS A 745 -7.05 27.01 3.17
CA LYS A 745 -7.48 26.10 4.24
C LYS A 745 -8.97 25.84 4.14
N LEU A 746 -9.39 24.64 4.54
CA LEU A 746 -10.79 24.26 4.60
C LEU A 746 -11.56 25.24 5.50
N ARG A 747 -12.71 25.72 5.03
CA ARG A 747 -13.61 26.57 5.81
C ARG A 747 -14.93 25.88 6.02
N ILE A 748 -15.56 26.16 7.16
CA ILE A 748 -16.85 25.63 7.51
C ILE A 748 -17.83 26.73 7.87
N ILE A 749 -19.10 26.54 7.49
CA ILE A 749 -20.20 27.45 7.80
C ILE A 749 -21.27 26.73 8.61
N TYR A 750 -21.70 27.37 9.70
CA TYR A 750 -22.91 27.01 10.45
C TYR A 750 -23.92 28.15 10.28
N MET A 751 -25.10 27.85 9.77
CA MET A 751 -26.17 28.84 9.52
C MET A 751 -27.43 28.53 10.33
N HIS A 752 -28.39 29.45 10.25
CA HIS A 752 -29.70 29.42 10.92
C HIS A 752 -29.60 29.35 12.45
N LEU A 753 -28.50 29.84 13.03
CA LEU A 753 -28.24 29.76 14.45
C LEU A 753 -29.31 30.52 15.26
N GLN A 754 -29.64 30.01 16.43
CA GLN A 754 -30.67 30.59 17.31
C GLN A 754 -30.39 32.06 17.64
N GLU A 755 -29.12 32.39 17.87
CA GLU A 755 -28.63 33.69 18.28
C GLU A 755 -27.21 33.90 17.73
N SER A 756 -26.62 35.07 17.96
CA SER A 756 -25.23 35.32 17.57
C SER A 756 -24.28 34.37 18.32
N PRO A 757 -23.30 33.75 17.64
CA PRO A 757 -22.25 32.93 18.25
C PRO A 757 -21.60 33.53 19.50
N THR A 758 -21.38 34.86 19.52
CA THR A 758 -20.77 35.56 20.66
C THR A 758 -21.69 35.63 21.88
N VAL A 759 -23.02 35.56 21.69
CA VAL A 759 -23.98 35.45 22.80
C VAL A 759 -23.95 34.04 23.38
N THR A 760 -23.89 33.03 22.52
CA THR A 760 -23.77 31.62 22.96
C THR A 760 -22.45 31.35 23.68
N ASN A 761 -21.34 31.93 23.21
CA ASN A 761 -20.01 31.79 23.81
C ASN A 761 -19.20 33.08 23.63
N PRO A 762 -18.98 33.88 24.71
CA PRO A 762 -18.24 35.14 24.64
C PRO A 762 -16.79 35.05 24.13
N ALA A 763 -16.17 33.86 24.20
CA ALA A 763 -14.83 33.64 23.66
C ALA A 763 -14.81 33.49 22.12
N VAL A 764 -15.98 33.27 21.50
CA VAL A 764 -16.13 33.12 20.05
C VAL A 764 -16.44 34.48 19.43
N VAL A 765 -15.37 35.18 19.04
CA VAL A 765 -15.41 36.47 18.34
C VAL A 765 -14.59 36.42 17.05
N LYS A 766 -14.85 37.33 16.10
CA LYS A 766 -14.07 37.41 14.86
C LYS A 766 -12.58 37.53 15.16
N GLY A 767 -11.76 36.69 14.53
CA GLY A 767 -10.31 36.62 14.70
C GLY A 767 -9.85 35.70 15.83
N ALA A 768 -10.74 35.24 16.72
CA ALA A 768 -10.39 34.31 17.79
C ALA A 768 -10.07 32.92 17.23
N THR A 769 -9.20 32.20 17.94
CA THR A 769 -8.97 30.78 17.72
C THR A 769 -9.96 29.97 18.55
N VAL A 770 -10.63 29.01 17.92
CA VAL A 770 -11.45 28.00 18.58
C VAL A 770 -10.72 26.66 18.59
N THR A 771 -10.92 25.88 19.65
CA THR A 771 -10.47 24.50 19.69
C THR A 771 -11.51 23.58 19.04
N THR A 772 -11.09 22.39 18.60
CA THR A 772 -12.01 21.30 18.31
C THR A 772 -12.95 21.10 19.50
N SER A 773 -14.22 20.81 19.24
CA SER A 773 -15.24 20.60 20.26
C SER A 773 -15.62 21.84 21.09
N MET A 774 -15.19 23.05 20.70
CA MET A 774 -15.63 24.27 21.37
C MET A 774 -17.06 24.63 20.95
N LEU A 775 -17.92 25.03 21.90
CA LEU A 775 -19.27 25.51 21.61
C LEU A 775 -19.22 26.79 20.77
N VAL A 776 -19.81 26.76 19.57
CA VAL A 776 -19.77 27.87 18.58
C VAL A 776 -21.16 28.39 18.20
N GLY A 777 -22.23 27.71 18.61
CA GLY A 777 -23.59 28.17 18.36
C GLY A 777 -24.63 27.19 18.88
N LYS A 778 -25.89 27.49 18.60
CA LYS A 778 -27.04 26.63 18.88
C LYS A 778 -27.95 26.56 17.67
N VAL A 779 -28.54 25.39 17.45
CA VAL A 779 -29.55 25.16 16.40
C VAL A 779 -30.71 26.14 16.57
N GLY A 780 -31.10 26.78 15.48
CA GLY A 780 -32.24 27.69 15.45
C GLY A 780 -32.97 27.64 14.12
N THR A 781 -33.72 28.70 13.84
CA THR A 781 -34.52 28.85 12.62
C THR A 781 -34.50 30.30 12.11
N THR A 782 -33.34 30.96 12.20
CA THR A 782 -33.18 32.35 11.74
C THR A 782 -32.86 32.42 10.24
N GLY A 783 -33.19 33.54 9.58
CA GLY A 783 -33.00 33.71 8.13
C GLY A 783 -33.98 32.85 7.30
N ALA A 784 -33.54 32.39 6.14
CA ALA A 784 -34.35 31.61 5.20
C ALA A 784 -34.47 30.14 5.65
N SER A 785 -35.18 29.91 6.74
CA SER A 785 -35.42 28.60 7.34
C SER A 785 -36.92 28.34 7.57
N THR A 786 -37.35 27.10 7.36
CA THR A 786 -38.74 26.65 7.57
C THR A 786 -38.94 25.88 8.89
N GLY A 787 -37.87 25.67 9.66
CA GLY A 787 -37.90 24.96 10.93
C GLY A 787 -36.52 24.82 11.57
N ASN A 788 -36.45 24.34 12.81
CA ASN A 788 -35.18 24.22 13.53
C ASN A 788 -34.25 23.18 12.87
N HIS A 789 -33.11 23.64 12.36
CA HIS A 789 -32.07 22.79 11.77
C HIS A 789 -30.71 23.50 11.75
N LEU A 790 -29.65 22.72 11.57
CA LEU A 790 -28.34 23.24 11.19
C LEU A 790 -28.19 23.12 9.67
N HIS A 791 -27.96 24.24 8.98
CA HIS A 791 -27.38 24.22 7.64
C HIS A 791 -25.86 24.26 7.74
N PHE A 792 -25.21 23.25 7.17
CA PHE A 792 -23.80 22.93 7.37
C PHE A 792 -23.07 22.80 6.04
N SER A 793 -22.07 23.66 5.81
CA SER A 793 -21.37 23.74 4.52
C SER A 793 -19.85 23.75 4.69
N PHE A 794 -19.14 23.07 3.79
CA PHE A 794 -17.68 23.14 3.68
C PHE A 794 -17.28 23.89 2.40
N ILE A 795 -16.31 24.81 2.53
CA ILE A 795 -15.76 25.62 1.44
C ILE A 795 -14.30 25.23 1.22
N THR A 796 -13.94 24.97 -0.03
CA THR A 796 -12.63 24.46 -0.45
C THR A 796 -11.73 25.50 -1.12
N ASP A 797 -12.25 26.68 -1.47
CA ASP A 797 -11.48 27.73 -2.16
C ASP A 797 -10.94 28.83 -1.22
N GLY A 798 -11.17 28.70 0.09
CA GLY A 798 -10.83 29.74 1.07
C GLY A 798 -11.72 30.98 0.98
N GLY A 799 -12.87 30.90 0.30
CA GLY A 799 -13.89 31.94 0.24
C GLY A 799 -14.83 31.94 1.45
N THR A 800 -15.97 32.61 1.31
CA THR A 800 -17.07 32.63 2.31
C THR A 800 -18.43 32.34 1.68
N ASP A 801 -18.43 31.90 0.42
CA ASP A 801 -19.59 31.70 -0.43
C ASP A 801 -19.73 30.21 -0.78
N ALA A 802 -20.89 29.63 -0.44
CA ALA A 802 -21.22 28.24 -0.69
C ALA A 802 -22.26 28.07 -1.83
N SER A 803 -22.44 29.07 -2.69
CA SER A 803 -23.47 29.05 -3.74
C SER A 803 -23.08 28.30 -5.03
N THR A 804 -21.83 27.84 -5.15
CA THR A 804 -21.31 27.17 -6.37
C THR A 804 -20.62 25.85 -6.05
N ILE A 805 -20.77 24.89 -6.97
CA ILE A 805 -20.32 23.51 -6.75
C ILE A 805 -18.80 23.38 -6.80
N SER A 806 -18.11 24.27 -7.52
CA SER A 806 -16.65 24.30 -7.62
C SER A 806 -15.96 24.80 -6.34
N LYS A 807 -16.69 25.51 -5.46
CA LYS A 807 -16.17 26.09 -4.22
C LYS A 807 -16.52 25.26 -2.98
N THR A 808 -17.39 24.26 -3.12
CA THR A 808 -17.94 23.50 -2.01
C THR A 808 -17.69 22.03 -2.19
N ILE A 809 -17.79 21.30 -1.08
CA ILE A 809 -17.72 19.85 -1.06
C ILE A 809 -18.86 19.29 -0.21
N ASN A 810 -19.34 18.10 -0.56
CA ASN A 810 -20.41 17.45 0.18
C ASN A 810 -19.97 17.16 1.63
N PRO A 811 -20.62 17.72 2.66
CA PRO A 811 -20.25 17.51 4.06
C PRO A 811 -20.26 16.04 4.49
N MET A 812 -21.04 15.17 3.83
CA MET A 812 -21.12 13.74 4.16
C MET A 812 -19.83 12.96 3.82
N ILE A 813 -18.91 13.54 3.05
CA ILE A 813 -17.61 12.92 2.73
C ILE A 813 -16.74 12.85 3.98
N PHE A 814 -16.75 13.86 4.85
CA PHE A 814 -15.97 13.87 6.09
C PHE A 814 -16.42 12.85 7.15
N TYR A 815 -17.53 12.16 6.91
CA TYR A 815 -18.14 11.23 7.88
C TYR A 815 -18.46 9.88 7.23
N PRO A 816 -17.48 9.16 6.65
CA PRO A 816 -17.71 7.97 5.83
C PRO A 816 -18.39 6.83 6.61
N ASN A 817 -18.13 6.76 7.92
CA ASN A 817 -18.67 5.75 8.83
C ASN A 817 -20.02 6.12 9.46
N MET A 818 -20.58 7.29 9.12
CA MET A 818 -21.86 7.74 9.69
C MET A 818 -23.06 7.30 8.84
N ASN A 819 -23.98 6.58 9.47
CA ASN A 819 -25.25 6.18 8.86
C ASN A 819 -26.24 7.35 8.85
N PHE A 820 -26.13 8.22 7.85
CA PHE A 820 -27.12 9.27 7.59
C PHE A 820 -28.44 8.69 7.08
N THR A 821 -29.54 9.36 7.43
CA THR A 821 -30.90 9.03 6.98
C THR A 821 -31.55 10.26 6.35
N TYR A 822 -32.62 10.11 5.57
CA TYR A 822 -33.35 11.22 4.93
C TYR A 822 -34.81 11.22 5.32
#